data_AF-A0A1Y6M1I3-F1
#
_entry.id   AF-A0A1Y6M1I3-F1
#
_cell.length_a   1.000
_cell.length_b   1.000
_cell.length_c   1.000
_cell.angle_alpha   90.00
_cell.angle_beta   90.00
_cell.angle_gamma   90.00
#
_symmetry.space_group_name_H-M   'P 1'
#
loop_
_entity.id
_entity.type
_entity.pdbx_description
1 polymer ?
#
loop_
_entity_poly.entity_id
_entity_poly.type
_entity_poly.pdbx_seq_one_letter_code
_entity_poly.pdbx_strand_id
1 'polypeptide(L)'
;MREQGNSQVFDVFRRKVSTFLDEEEVCHNDAMDLNYQDDMASRKHSHSLVYAVVYLLVAVLGITTTTALMLRGYHYPARLLTIHILAALILEIGVQIVHHRQLWRAPRNVLIEVGQSAKLPCKTRLAAIGLNVVEAVCLSGSLICEYQAMYHVKSLPALAMLFALQINLLPLIIRKPSWMNFGTGCLGALGIMSIVIFDQHLTRPSLLLSIGGVLLAGSARVLRSWAELLDNAPDSCCHKIMVLLVALPCTLGALMNGEWPIYTPFSIIANAPLFVLSIGSGAVLLRTTVSLFRPYADHDASEETFPRNEQNPAVWAMVISSLIALTTTFFGFQHTVTLWQYAGFATALVAMHLQNSPPPHEPLFTDDEYRLLDSEKSGLNLAWHERRRSLRFISLFCAILLAFPTSIYFTAEVHSTVPPHSLTTAHHLPTNSTLDIVISRHSETSVQLLHQLHPLLHLPALEHRNIRVLVYDTSATHPNAFSVALRAALNSTVELHIEPRPNIGREAGAYLHHMSQNYDRLADHTLFLQAQAHDFQQLLWRLESHFVPETGFLAFSDKQHFCEDCERCWDHSTWSERRDVLEKVIGESCRPFAMTYRGQFLVSKRRIQARGRAHYQDLMRLLSDAQSEVHGQGYIDQPWMPGKSDILDSPRLGFTLERTWGAVMGCGERRLVEECESMPAGWLGGMLGRKMEDLEKCQCLDEG
;
A
#
# COMPACT_ATOMS: atom_id res chain seq x y z
N MET A 1 -11.09 68.19 53.67
CA MET A 1 -10.49 68.03 55.01
C MET A 1 -10.75 66.60 55.44
N ARG A 2 -9.73 65.75 55.23
CA ARG A 2 -8.93 65.04 56.26
C ARG A 2 -9.71 63.92 56.95
N GLU A 3 -9.52 62.66 56.56
CA GLU A 3 -8.40 61.77 56.95
C GLU A 3 -8.35 61.54 58.47
N GLN A 4 -8.56 60.30 58.91
CA GLN A 4 -7.51 59.43 59.48
C GLN A 4 -8.11 58.18 60.14
N GLY A 5 -7.47 57.03 59.92
CA GLY A 5 -7.34 56.01 60.95
C GLY A 5 -8.20 54.76 60.82
N ASN A 6 -7.86 53.83 59.92
CA ASN A 6 -8.03 52.41 60.21
C ASN A 6 -7.04 51.54 59.41
N SER A 7 -5.75 51.67 59.75
CA SER A 7 -4.64 50.87 59.21
C SER A 7 -3.77 50.31 60.35
N GLN A 8 -4.40 49.77 61.41
CA GLN A 8 -3.66 49.17 62.53
C GLN A 8 -4.13 47.77 62.95
N VAL A 9 -5.10 47.16 62.26
CA VAL A 9 -5.55 45.79 62.57
C VAL A 9 -4.98 44.74 61.61
N PHE A 10 -4.46 45.15 60.43
CA PHE A 10 -3.87 44.22 59.46
C PHE A 10 -2.38 43.92 59.65
N ASP A 11 -1.65 44.68 60.48
CA ASP A 11 -0.20 44.49 60.69
C ASP A 11 0.15 43.61 61.90
N VAL A 12 -0.81 43.27 62.77
CA VAL A 12 -0.58 42.35 63.90
C VAL A 12 -0.78 40.88 63.50
N PHE A 13 -1.58 40.61 62.46
CA PHE A 13 -1.75 39.25 61.94
C PHE A 13 -0.59 38.82 61.01
N ARG A 14 0.04 39.78 60.31
CA ARG A 14 1.19 39.51 59.43
C ARG A 14 2.49 39.22 60.21
N ARG A 15 2.62 39.76 61.43
CA ARG A 15 3.82 39.58 62.27
C ARG A 15 3.84 38.30 63.12
N LYS A 16 2.71 37.58 63.23
CA LYS A 16 2.63 36.28 63.93
C LYS A 16 2.74 35.06 63.02
N VAL A 17 2.78 35.26 61.70
CA VAL A 17 3.00 34.18 60.71
C VAL A 17 4.44 34.18 60.19
N SER A 18 5.23 35.24 60.41
CA SER A 18 6.64 35.31 59.99
C SER A 18 7.66 34.98 61.10
N THR A 19 7.24 34.35 62.20
CA THR A 19 8.12 33.93 63.32
C THR A 19 7.97 32.44 63.66
N PHE A 20 7.49 31.64 62.70
CA PHE A 20 7.40 30.17 62.81
C PHE A 20 8.09 29.44 61.64
N LEU A 21 8.94 30.15 60.89
CA LEU A 21 9.67 29.62 59.72
C LEU A 21 11.16 29.94 59.78
N ASP A 22 11.75 29.95 60.97
CA ASP A 22 13.20 29.92 61.15
C ASP A 22 13.49 29.22 62.48
N GLU A 23 13.67 27.90 62.43
CA GLU A 23 14.63 27.14 63.24
C GLU A 23 14.55 25.64 62.92
N GLU A 24 15.62 25.14 62.28
CA GLU A 24 16.20 23.79 62.39
C GLU A 24 15.29 22.55 62.28
N GLU A 25 14.97 22.14 61.04
CA GLU A 25 14.85 20.70 60.72
C GLU A 25 14.98 20.44 59.20
N VAL A 26 16.09 20.88 58.58
CA VAL A 26 16.38 20.58 57.16
C VAL A 26 17.83 20.14 57.05
N CYS A 27 18.07 18.83 57.18
CA CYS A 27 19.25 18.12 56.63
C CYS A 27 19.24 16.60 56.89
N HIS A 28 18.07 15.96 57.06
CA HIS A 28 18.00 14.49 57.23
C HIS A 28 16.92 13.75 56.43
N ASN A 29 16.26 14.40 55.45
CA ASN A 29 15.28 13.73 54.58
C ASN A 29 15.72 13.52 53.12
N ASP A 30 16.89 14.01 52.70
CA ASP A 30 17.35 13.84 51.30
C ASP A 30 17.66 12.38 50.92
N ALA A 31 17.84 11.49 51.90
CA ALA A 31 18.03 10.06 51.66
C ALA A 31 16.72 9.26 51.53
N MET A 32 15.58 9.81 51.99
CA MET A 32 14.27 9.14 51.90
C MET A 32 13.53 9.45 50.59
N ASP A 33 13.92 10.52 49.89
CA ASP A 33 13.30 10.92 48.61
C ASP A 33 13.86 10.17 47.39
N LEU A 34 15.11 9.70 47.43
CA LEU A 34 15.73 8.99 46.30
C LEU A 34 15.03 7.65 46.00
N ASN A 35 14.71 6.86 47.04
CA ASN A 35 13.97 5.60 46.85
C ASN A 35 12.53 5.82 46.37
N TYR A 36 11.91 6.95 46.75
CA TYR A 36 10.56 7.29 46.31
C TYR A 36 10.55 7.80 44.86
N GLN A 37 11.56 8.58 44.46
CA GLN A 37 11.77 8.99 43.08
C GLN A 37 12.09 7.80 42.16
N ASP A 38 12.90 6.84 42.61
CA ASP A 38 13.19 5.62 41.86
C ASP A 38 11.96 4.71 41.70
N ASP A 39 11.13 4.57 42.75
CA ASP A 39 9.87 3.80 42.66
C ASP A 39 8.83 4.53 41.77
N MET A 40 8.73 5.86 41.85
CA MET A 40 7.92 6.67 40.93
C MET A 40 8.37 6.54 39.47
N ALA A 41 9.68 6.60 39.22
CA ALA A 41 10.26 6.45 37.88
C ALA A 41 10.04 5.03 37.33
N SER A 42 10.22 4.01 38.17
CA SER A 42 9.95 2.60 37.85
C SER A 42 8.47 2.38 37.49
N ARG A 43 7.54 2.91 38.28
CA ARG A 43 6.10 2.85 38.00
C ARG A 43 5.75 3.59 36.70
N LYS A 44 6.21 4.83 36.51
CA LYS A 44 6.01 5.58 35.25
C LYS A 44 6.53 4.80 34.04
N HIS A 45 7.69 4.17 34.16
CA HIS A 45 8.27 3.34 33.09
C HIS A 45 7.41 2.12 32.77
N SER A 46 6.92 1.41 33.80
CA SER A 46 6.04 0.25 33.61
C SER A 46 4.72 0.62 32.93
N HIS A 47 4.10 1.75 33.30
CA HIS A 47 2.88 2.24 32.68
C HIS A 47 3.09 2.64 31.21
N SER A 48 4.22 3.30 30.90
CA SER A 48 4.58 3.67 29.54
C SER A 48 4.76 2.44 28.63
N LEU A 49 5.43 1.39 29.13
CA LEU A 49 5.61 0.15 28.38
C LEU A 49 4.28 -0.54 28.11
N VAL A 50 3.41 -0.68 29.11
CA VAL A 50 2.09 -1.30 28.94
C VAL A 50 1.26 -0.54 27.91
N TYR A 51 1.24 0.80 28.00
CA TYR A 51 0.52 1.63 27.04
C TYR A 51 1.05 1.45 25.61
N ALA A 52 2.37 1.40 25.45
CA ALA A 52 2.98 1.24 24.14
C ALA A 52 2.71 -0.16 23.54
N VAL A 53 2.70 -1.21 24.36
CA VAL A 53 2.31 -2.57 23.95
C VAL A 53 0.83 -2.62 23.55
N VAL A 54 -0.07 -2.02 24.34
CA VAL A 54 -1.49 -1.95 24.01
C VAL A 54 -1.70 -1.19 22.71
N TYR A 55 -1.04 -0.04 22.54
CA TYR A 55 -1.09 0.74 21.30
C TYR A 55 -0.67 -0.10 20.10
N LEU A 56 0.45 -0.81 20.20
CA LEU A 56 0.97 -1.69 19.16
C LEU A 56 -0.04 -2.78 18.77
N LEU A 57 -0.63 -3.46 19.76
CA LEU A 57 -1.61 -4.51 19.50
C LEU A 57 -2.86 -3.95 18.82
N VAL A 58 -3.33 -2.78 19.24
CA VAL A 58 -4.46 -2.09 18.62
C VAL A 58 -4.12 -1.66 17.19
N ALA A 59 -2.90 -1.19 16.94
CA ALA A 59 -2.42 -0.79 15.60
C ALA A 59 -2.42 -1.97 14.64
N VAL A 60 -1.79 -3.08 15.04
CA VAL A 60 -1.74 -4.31 14.26
C VAL A 60 -3.16 -4.83 14.00
N LEU A 61 -4.01 -4.85 15.02
CA LEU A 61 -5.40 -5.28 14.87
C LEU A 61 -6.16 -4.39 13.87
N GLY A 62 -6.11 -3.07 14.02
CA GLY A 62 -6.83 -2.15 13.14
C GLY A 62 -6.38 -2.20 11.70
N ILE A 63 -5.08 -2.27 11.45
CA ILE A 63 -4.52 -2.39 10.10
C ILE A 63 -4.96 -3.72 9.46
N THR A 64 -4.78 -4.84 10.17
CA THR A 64 -5.09 -6.19 9.64
C THR A 64 -6.58 -6.41 9.44
N THR A 65 -7.44 -5.98 10.37
CA THR A 65 -8.90 -6.11 10.21
C THR A 65 -9.44 -5.20 9.11
N THR A 66 -8.89 -4.00 8.95
CA THR A 66 -9.24 -3.08 7.85
C THR A 66 -8.92 -3.72 6.50
N THR A 67 -7.70 -4.25 6.33
CA THR A 67 -7.31 -4.95 5.09
C THR A 67 -8.14 -6.20 4.87
N ALA A 68 -8.40 -6.99 5.91
CA ALA A 68 -9.24 -8.18 5.82
C ALA A 68 -10.66 -7.87 5.33
N LEU A 69 -11.26 -6.74 5.77
CA LEU A 69 -12.56 -6.29 5.27
C LEU A 69 -12.49 -5.96 3.77
N MET A 70 -11.45 -5.24 3.35
CA MET A 70 -11.25 -4.87 1.94
C MET A 70 -11.08 -6.10 1.04
N LEU A 71 -10.27 -7.06 1.47
CA LEU A 71 -10.05 -8.33 0.76
C LEU A 71 -11.32 -9.20 0.70
N ARG A 72 -12.20 -9.09 1.70
CA ARG A 72 -13.51 -9.78 1.71
C ARG A 72 -14.61 -9.06 0.94
N GLY A 73 -14.28 -8.02 0.19
CA GLY A 73 -15.22 -7.31 -0.68
C GLY A 73 -15.68 -5.93 -0.20
N TYR A 74 -15.10 -5.37 0.87
CA TYR A 74 -15.46 -4.00 1.30
C TYR A 74 -14.60 -2.95 0.57
N HIS A 75 -15.01 -2.53 -0.63
CA HIS A 75 -14.23 -1.61 -1.51
C HIS A 75 -14.46 -0.13 -1.26
N TYR A 76 -14.73 0.24 -0.01
CA TYR A 76 -15.04 1.62 0.34
C TYR A 76 -14.04 2.16 1.36
N PRO A 77 -12.75 2.28 1.01
CA PRO A 77 -11.72 2.78 1.90
C PRO A 77 -12.06 4.15 2.51
N ALA A 78 -12.59 5.10 1.74
CA ALA A 78 -13.01 6.40 2.25
C ALA A 78 -14.23 6.27 3.16
N ARG A 79 -15.21 5.41 2.85
CA ARG A 79 -16.36 5.17 3.75
C ARG A 79 -15.91 4.58 5.08
N LEU A 80 -14.99 3.60 5.04
CA LEU A 80 -14.46 2.98 6.24
C LEU A 80 -13.70 4.00 7.09
N LEU A 81 -12.87 4.82 6.45
CA LEU A 81 -12.16 5.92 7.10
C LEU A 81 -13.14 6.92 7.73
N THR A 82 -14.20 7.33 7.03
CA THR A 82 -15.25 8.20 7.59
C THR A 82 -15.89 7.59 8.84
N ILE A 83 -16.19 6.28 8.82
CA ILE A 83 -16.74 5.57 9.98
C ILE A 83 -15.74 5.57 11.14
N HIS A 84 -14.45 5.33 10.88
CA HIS A 84 -13.41 5.36 11.89
C HIS A 84 -13.23 6.78 12.48
N ILE A 85 -13.25 7.83 11.65
CA ILE A 85 -13.19 9.23 12.09
C ILE A 85 -14.39 9.56 12.98
N LEU A 86 -15.60 9.15 12.59
CA LEU A 86 -16.81 9.39 13.38
C LEU A 86 -16.73 8.67 14.74
N ALA A 87 -16.30 7.41 14.74
CA ALA A 87 -16.12 6.64 15.96
C ALA A 87 -15.03 7.25 16.87
N ALA A 88 -13.92 7.74 16.29
CA ALA A 88 -12.86 8.45 17.02
C ALA A 88 -13.38 9.75 17.64
N LEU A 89 -14.18 10.52 16.90
CA LEU A 89 -14.79 11.76 17.38
C LEU A 89 -15.76 11.50 18.54
N ILE A 90 -16.61 10.47 18.43
CA ILE A 90 -17.51 10.06 19.53
C ILE A 90 -16.72 9.66 20.77
N LEU A 91 -15.65 8.88 20.59
CA LEU A 91 -14.78 8.45 21.68
C LEU A 91 -14.10 9.65 22.37
N GLU A 92 -13.58 10.60 21.60
CA GLU A 92 -12.92 11.78 22.12
C GLU A 92 -13.91 12.69 22.88
N ILE A 93 -15.10 12.95 22.32
CA ILE A 93 -16.16 13.70 23.01
C ILE A 93 -16.54 13.01 24.33
N GLY A 94 -16.67 11.68 24.33
CA GLY A 94 -16.97 10.91 25.54
C GLY A 94 -15.90 11.08 26.63
N VAL A 95 -14.62 11.03 26.26
CA VAL A 95 -13.51 11.26 27.20
C VAL A 95 -13.52 12.69 27.73
N GLN A 96 -13.73 13.68 26.88
CA GLN A 96 -13.81 15.07 27.30
C GLN A 96 -14.96 15.31 28.27
N ILE A 97 -16.13 14.70 28.05
CA ILE A 97 -17.25 14.78 28.99
C ILE A 97 -16.88 14.18 30.36
N VAL A 98 -16.18 13.04 30.39
CA VAL A 98 -15.74 12.41 31.64
C VAL A 98 -14.69 13.26 32.34
N HIS A 99 -13.69 13.77 31.62
CA HIS A 99 -12.62 14.61 32.16
C HIS A 99 -13.17 15.94 32.69
N HIS A 100 -14.06 16.59 31.93
CA HIS A 100 -14.74 17.80 32.36
C HIS A 100 -15.58 17.56 33.62
N ARG A 101 -16.31 16.43 33.72
CA ARG A 101 -17.02 16.08 34.96
C ARG A 101 -16.10 15.93 36.18
N GLN A 102 -14.86 15.49 35.98
CA GLN A 102 -13.87 15.45 37.07
C GLN A 102 -13.36 16.86 37.41
N LEU A 103 -13.12 17.72 36.42
CA LEU A 103 -12.73 19.12 36.62
C LEU A 103 -13.79 19.92 37.39
N TRP A 104 -15.08 19.69 37.12
CA TRP A 104 -16.19 20.33 37.87
C TRP A 104 -16.28 19.89 39.34
N ARG A 105 -15.61 18.80 39.72
CA ARG A 105 -15.47 18.37 41.12
C ARG A 105 -14.22 18.94 41.79
N ALA A 106 -13.30 19.55 41.02
CA ALA A 106 -12.11 20.17 41.59
C ALA A 106 -12.48 21.51 42.27
N PRO A 107 -11.85 21.86 43.40
CA PRO A 107 -12.14 23.08 44.13
C PRO A 107 -11.87 24.32 43.27
N ARG A 108 -12.78 25.31 43.36
CA ARG A 108 -12.84 26.55 42.57
C ARG A 108 -11.53 27.36 42.52
N ASN A 109 -10.63 27.15 43.46
CA ASN A 109 -9.40 27.92 43.63
C ASN A 109 -8.35 27.60 42.55
N VAL A 110 -8.37 26.41 41.93
CA VAL A 110 -7.43 26.01 40.86
C VAL A 110 -7.77 26.66 39.51
N LEU A 111 -9.02 27.07 39.29
CA LEU A 111 -9.47 27.62 38.00
C LEU A 111 -8.99 29.05 37.73
N ILE A 112 -8.53 29.78 38.77
CA ILE A 112 -8.17 31.19 38.67
C ILE A 112 -6.73 31.37 38.13
N GLU A 113 -5.84 30.38 38.34
CA GLU A 113 -4.45 30.43 37.89
C GLU A 113 -4.29 30.17 36.38
N VAL A 114 -5.17 29.37 35.78
CA VAL A 114 -5.15 29.06 34.33
C VAL A 114 -5.52 30.27 33.47
N GLY A 115 -6.22 31.27 34.03
CA GLY A 115 -6.68 32.45 33.31
C GLY A 115 -5.62 33.52 33.01
N GLN A 116 -4.39 33.39 33.52
CA GLN A 116 -3.33 34.39 33.34
C GLN A 116 -2.36 34.09 32.18
N SER A 117 -2.63 33.07 31.37
CA SER A 117 -1.77 32.75 30.22
C SER A 117 -1.66 33.96 29.27
N ALA A 118 -0.41 34.37 29.02
CA ALA A 118 -0.05 35.63 28.39
C ALA A 118 -0.79 35.84 27.06
N LYS A 119 -1.41 37.01 26.89
CA LYS A 119 -2.08 37.39 25.63
C LYS A 119 -1.04 37.54 24.52
N LEU A 120 -0.85 36.49 23.71
CA LEU A 120 -0.09 36.60 22.47
C LEU A 120 -0.74 37.64 21.52
N PRO A 121 0.05 38.32 20.67
CA PRO A 121 -0.47 39.22 19.66
C PRO A 121 -1.46 38.51 18.72
N CYS A 122 -2.59 39.14 18.43
CA CYS A 122 -3.67 38.59 17.59
C CYS A 122 -3.18 38.05 16.23
N LYS A 123 -2.19 38.73 15.61
CA LYS A 123 -1.61 38.31 14.32
C LYS A 123 -0.89 36.95 14.40
N THR A 124 -0.13 36.72 15.45
CA THR A 124 0.59 35.45 15.66
C THR A 124 -0.39 34.30 15.88
N ARG A 125 -1.47 34.55 16.63
CA ARG A 125 -2.53 33.57 16.86
C ARG A 125 -3.27 33.19 15.58
N LEU A 126 -3.59 34.15 14.71
CA LEU A 126 -4.21 33.87 13.41
C LEU A 126 -3.28 33.07 12.48
N ALA A 127 -1.98 33.37 12.48
CA ALA A 127 -1.00 32.61 11.72
C ALA A 127 -0.87 31.16 12.22
N ALA A 128 -0.81 30.96 13.54
CA ALA A 128 -0.78 29.63 14.15
C ALA A 128 -2.05 28.82 13.85
N ILE A 129 -3.23 29.43 13.96
CA ILE A 129 -4.50 28.79 13.57
C ILE A 129 -4.47 28.41 12.08
N GLY A 130 -4.01 29.30 11.20
CA GLY A 130 -3.87 29.03 9.78
C GLY A 130 -2.98 27.81 9.50
N LEU A 131 -1.80 27.76 10.13
CA LEU A 131 -0.87 26.62 10.00
C LEU A 131 -1.47 25.31 10.52
N ASN A 132 -2.15 25.35 11.66
CA ASN A 132 -2.84 24.21 12.26
C ASN A 132 -3.96 23.67 11.33
N VAL A 133 -4.70 24.55 10.65
CA VAL A 133 -5.71 24.12 9.66
C VAL A 133 -5.05 23.48 8.45
N VAL A 134 -3.98 24.07 7.90
CA VAL A 134 -3.27 23.48 6.76
C VAL A 134 -2.64 22.14 7.14
N GLU A 135 -2.06 22.03 8.34
CA GLU A 135 -1.59 20.77 8.90
C GLU A 135 -2.71 19.73 8.92
N ALA A 136 -3.87 20.07 9.47
CA ALA A 136 -5.03 19.18 9.55
C ALA A 136 -5.49 18.70 8.17
N VAL A 137 -5.48 19.59 7.16
CA VAL A 137 -5.78 19.22 5.77
C VAL A 137 -4.74 18.25 5.22
N CYS A 138 -3.45 18.49 5.45
CA CYS A 138 -2.38 17.58 5.03
C CYS A 138 -2.50 16.20 5.71
N LEU A 139 -2.79 16.14 7.01
CA LEU A 139 -3.02 14.88 7.73
C LEU A 139 -4.24 14.15 7.19
N SER A 140 -5.33 14.87 6.92
CA SER A 140 -6.55 14.29 6.35
C SER A 140 -6.31 13.70 4.95
N GLY A 141 -5.59 14.43 4.09
CA GLY A 141 -5.20 13.93 2.78
C GLY A 141 -4.27 12.71 2.88
N SER A 142 -3.35 12.70 3.85
CA SER A 142 -2.50 11.54 4.12
C SER A 142 -3.29 10.32 4.54
N LEU A 143 -4.28 10.45 5.43
CA LEU A 143 -5.18 9.37 5.83
C LEU A 143 -5.97 8.79 4.65
N ILE A 144 -6.49 9.65 3.77
CA ILE A 144 -7.19 9.20 2.56
C ILE A 144 -6.23 8.38 1.69
N CYS A 145 -5.01 8.87 1.47
CA CYS A 145 -3.99 8.16 0.73
C CYS A 145 -3.57 6.83 1.38
N GLU A 146 -3.43 6.78 2.71
CA GLU A 146 -3.13 5.56 3.49
C GLU A 146 -4.19 4.48 3.27
N TYR A 147 -5.47 4.83 3.40
CA TYR A 147 -6.57 3.89 3.21
C TYR A 147 -6.68 3.40 1.77
N GLN A 148 -6.48 4.29 0.80
CA GLN A 148 -6.47 3.92 -0.62
C GLN A 148 -5.24 3.05 -0.95
N ALA A 149 -4.09 3.31 -0.31
CA ALA A 149 -2.91 2.46 -0.44
C ALA A 149 -3.15 1.07 0.15
N MET A 150 -3.75 0.96 1.34
CA MET A 150 -4.14 -0.32 1.94
C MET A 150 -5.09 -1.13 1.05
N TYR A 151 -5.96 -0.45 0.28
CA TYR A 151 -6.85 -1.09 -0.67
C TYR A 151 -6.13 -1.63 -1.91
N HIS A 152 -5.10 -0.92 -2.40
CA HIS A 152 -4.41 -1.26 -3.65
C HIS A 152 -3.10 -2.03 -3.48
N VAL A 153 -2.49 -2.02 -2.30
CA VAL A 153 -1.26 -2.77 -2.00
C VAL A 153 -1.64 -4.15 -1.50
N LYS A 154 -1.21 -5.19 -2.23
CA LYS A 154 -1.38 -6.57 -1.75
C LYS A 154 -0.49 -6.85 -0.55
N SER A 155 0.80 -6.45 -0.55
CA SER A 155 1.72 -6.72 0.55
C SER A 155 1.57 -5.74 1.72
N LEU A 156 0.67 -6.06 2.66
CA LEU A 156 0.44 -5.25 3.87
C LEU A 156 1.72 -5.03 4.71
N PRO A 157 2.64 -6.02 4.87
CA PRO A 157 3.88 -5.79 5.58
C PRO A 157 4.80 -4.78 4.88
N ALA A 158 4.89 -4.81 3.55
CA ALA A 158 5.69 -3.83 2.79
C ALA A 158 5.12 -2.41 2.97
N LEU A 159 3.78 -2.29 2.96
CA LEU A 159 3.11 -1.02 3.25
C LEU A 159 3.43 -0.52 4.67
N ALA A 160 3.37 -1.40 5.66
CA ALA A 160 3.71 -1.08 7.04
C ALA A 160 5.17 -0.61 7.18
N MET A 161 6.11 -1.27 6.48
CA MET A 161 7.51 -0.84 6.44
C MET A 161 7.66 0.58 5.89
N LEU A 162 6.99 0.90 4.78
CA LEU A 162 7.06 2.22 4.15
C LEU A 162 6.54 3.34 5.08
N PHE A 163 5.38 3.13 5.69
CA PHE A 163 4.83 4.11 6.64
C PHE A 163 5.66 4.24 7.91
N ALA A 164 6.25 3.14 8.39
CA ALA A 164 7.12 3.16 9.55
C ALA A 164 8.41 3.97 9.31
N LEU A 165 8.97 3.89 8.10
CA LEU A 165 10.14 4.70 7.69
C LEU A 165 9.79 6.18 7.51
N GLN A 166 8.64 6.49 6.91
CA GLN A 166 8.17 7.86 6.72
C GLN A 166 8.15 8.65 8.03
N ILE A 167 7.70 8.02 9.12
CA ILE A 167 7.57 8.66 10.43
C ILE A 167 8.89 9.23 10.92
N ASN A 168 10.03 8.76 10.42
CA ASN A 168 11.30 9.12 11.00
C ASN A 168 12.21 9.81 9.99
N LEU A 169 12.23 9.38 8.73
CA LEU A 169 13.23 9.86 7.78
C LEU A 169 13.00 11.33 7.35
N LEU A 170 11.77 11.71 7.01
CA LEU A 170 11.50 13.02 6.39
C LEU A 170 11.70 14.22 7.36
N PRO A 171 11.20 14.18 8.61
CA PRO A 171 11.43 15.28 9.56
C PRO A 171 12.91 15.49 9.86
N LEU A 172 13.71 14.42 9.85
CA LEU A 172 15.14 14.49 10.13
C LEU A 172 15.92 15.17 8.99
N ILE A 173 15.54 14.93 7.73
CA ILE A 173 16.13 15.62 6.56
C ILE A 173 15.87 17.14 6.63
N ILE A 174 14.67 17.53 7.06
CA ILE A 174 14.24 18.94 7.04
C ILE A 174 14.83 19.73 8.21
N ARG A 175 15.01 19.12 9.39
CA ARG A 175 15.46 19.84 10.61
C ARG A 175 16.92 20.30 10.58
N LYS A 176 17.82 19.57 9.93
CA LYS A 176 19.26 19.89 9.92
C LYS A 176 19.88 19.56 8.56
N PRO A 177 19.86 20.47 7.57
CA PRO A 177 20.52 20.23 6.29
C PRO A 177 22.05 20.24 6.50
N SER A 178 22.66 19.05 6.54
CA SER A 178 24.11 18.87 6.49
C SER A 178 24.45 17.83 5.43
N TRP A 179 25.67 17.84 4.88
CA TRP A 179 26.11 16.86 3.89
C TRP A 179 26.02 15.41 4.40
N MET A 180 26.27 15.19 5.70
CA MET A 180 26.12 13.88 6.33
C MET A 180 24.64 13.46 6.45
N ASN A 181 23.75 14.43 6.72
CA ASN A 181 22.31 14.22 6.73
C ASN A 181 21.75 13.98 5.33
N PHE A 182 22.38 14.58 4.30
CA PHE A 182 22.05 14.29 2.92
C PHE A 182 22.44 12.85 2.54
N GLY A 183 23.66 12.41 2.87
CA GLY A 183 24.11 11.04 2.60
C GLY A 183 23.26 9.97 3.28
N THR A 184 22.93 10.16 4.56
CA THR A 184 22.00 9.28 5.30
C THR A 184 20.57 9.35 4.75
N GLY A 185 20.10 10.53 4.33
CA GLY A 185 18.83 10.70 3.62
C GLY A 185 18.77 9.91 2.32
N CYS A 186 19.84 9.97 1.51
CA CYS A 186 19.97 9.17 0.28
C CYS A 186 19.96 7.67 0.57
N LEU A 187 20.66 7.21 1.61
CA LEU A 187 20.65 5.81 2.03
C LEU A 187 19.24 5.34 2.44
N GLY A 188 18.53 6.18 3.20
CA GLY A 188 17.14 5.93 3.56
C GLY A 188 16.21 5.88 2.36
N ALA A 189 16.38 6.79 1.40
CA ALA A 189 15.62 6.81 0.16
C ALA A 189 15.88 5.56 -0.70
N LEU A 190 17.14 5.08 -0.80
CA LEU A 190 17.47 3.82 -1.47
C LEU A 190 16.78 2.62 -0.80
N GLY A 191 16.74 2.59 0.53
CA GLY A 191 16.02 1.56 1.28
C GLY A 191 14.51 1.55 1.00
N ILE A 192 13.88 2.74 0.97
CA ILE A 192 12.47 2.92 0.60
C ILE A 192 12.22 2.46 -0.85
N MET A 193 13.08 2.90 -1.78
CA MET A 193 12.99 2.51 -3.19
C MET A 193 13.09 1.00 -3.35
N SER A 194 13.97 0.32 -2.61
CA SER A 194 14.08 -1.14 -2.62
C SER A 194 12.79 -1.82 -2.13
N ILE A 195 12.15 -1.31 -1.05
CA ILE A 195 10.86 -1.87 -0.60
C ILE A 195 9.79 -1.76 -1.68
N VAL A 196 9.70 -0.61 -2.35
CA VAL A 196 8.71 -0.34 -3.39
C VAL A 196 8.96 -1.16 -4.65
N ILE A 197 10.20 -1.12 -5.16
CA ILE A 197 10.59 -1.75 -6.43
C ILE A 197 10.40 -3.26 -6.40
N PHE A 198 10.79 -3.89 -5.29
CA PHE A 198 10.74 -5.35 -5.16
C PHE A 198 9.40 -5.85 -4.62
N ASP A 199 8.37 -5.01 -4.58
CA ASP A 199 7.00 -5.46 -4.40
C ASP A 199 6.49 -6.07 -5.72
N GLN A 200 6.27 -7.39 -5.69
CA GLN A 200 5.78 -8.17 -6.83
C GLN A 200 4.36 -7.75 -7.26
N HIS A 201 3.65 -6.99 -6.44
CA HIS A 201 2.27 -6.57 -6.68
C HIS A 201 2.10 -5.06 -6.73
N LEU A 202 3.19 -4.31 -6.94
CA LEU A 202 3.12 -2.86 -7.03
C LEU A 202 2.24 -2.42 -8.21
N THR A 203 1.18 -1.69 -7.91
CA THR A 203 0.34 -1.05 -8.93
C THR A 203 0.65 0.44 -9.04
N ARG A 204 0.37 1.06 -10.19
CA ARG A 204 0.53 2.51 -10.35
C ARG A 204 -0.30 3.32 -9.33
N PRO A 205 -1.60 3.01 -9.09
CA PRO A 205 -2.36 3.70 -8.05
C PRO A 205 -1.75 3.51 -6.66
N SER A 206 -1.35 2.29 -6.29
CA SER A 206 -0.74 2.06 -4.97
C SER A 206 0.53 2.86 -4.78
N LEU A 207 1.38 2.98 -5.81
CA LEU A 207 2.59 3.78 -5.77
C LEU A 207 2.28 5.27 -5.57
N LEU A 208 1.39 5.83 -6.40
CA LEU A 208 1.03 7.25 -6.33
C LEU A 208 0.39 7.62 -4.99
N LEU A 209 -0.51 6.76 -4.48
CA LEU A 209 -1.20 6.99 -3.21
C LEU A 209 -0.27 6.80 -2.02
N SER A 210 0.61 5.80 -2.03
CA SER A 210 1.61 5.62 -0.97
C SER A 210 2.57 6.82 -0.92
N ILE A 211 3.12 7.25 -2.06
CA ILE A 211 3.99 8.42 -2.13
C ILE A 211 3.25 9.69 -1.71
N GLY A 212 2.03 9.90 -2.20
CA GLY A 212 1.20 11.05 -1.83
C GLY A 212 0.91 11.11 -0.34
N GLY A 213 0.52 9.98 0.26
CA GLY A 213 0.32 9.84 1.70
C GLY A 213 1.59 10.14 2.49
N VAL A 214 2.74 9.66 1.98
CA VAL A 214 4.06 9.89 2.57
C VAL A 214 4.43 11.38 2.61
N LEU A 215 4.27 12.07 1.48
CA LEU A 215 4.59 13.49 1.37
C LEU A 215 3.64 14.37 2.20
N LEU A 216 2.35 14.06 2.21
CA LEU A 216 1.35 14.84 2.95
C LEU A 216 1.53 14.77 4.47
N ALA A 217 1.72 13.58 5.05
CA ALA A 217 1.99 13.47 6.49
C ALA A 217 3.38 14.00 6.86
N GLY A 218 4.31 13.99 5.91
CA GLY A 218 5.58 14.70 6.01
C GLY A 218 5.40 16.21 6.17
N SER A 219 4.70 16.83 5.23
CA SER A 219 4.38 18.25 5.24
C SER A 219 3.62 18.68 6.50
N ALA A 220 2.64 17.89 6.94
CA ALA A 220 1.92 18.14 8.19
C ALA A 220 2.86 18.31 9.39
N ARG A 221 3.91 17.49 9.51
CA ARG A 221 4.86 17.59 10.63
C ARG A 221 5.74 18.83 10.58
N VAL A 222 6.11 19.25 9.38
CA VAL A 222 6.86 20.49 9.18
C VAL A 222 5.98 21.66 9.62
N LEU A 223 4.73 21.69 9.14
CA LEU A 223 3.75 22.70 9.53
C LEU A 223 3.50 22.73 11.03
N ARG A 224 3.39 21.56 11.67
CA ARG A 224 3.29 21.44 13.13
C ARG A 224 4.50 22.02 13.84
N SER A 225 5.70 21.64 13.40
CA SER A 225 6.95 22.15 14.00
C SER A 225 7.03 23.67 13.85
N TRP A 226 6.50 24.24 12.76
CA TRP A 226 6.44 25.68 12.56
C TRP A 226 5.36 26.34 13.41
N ALA A 227 4.21 25.70 13.60
CA ALA A 227 3.16 26.17 14.50
C ALA A 227 3.65 26.19 15.95
N GLU A 228 4.37 25.15 16.39
CA GLU A 228 5.01 25.05 17.72
C GLU A 228 6.08 26.13 17.94
N LEU A 229 6.73 26.63 16.87
CA LEU A 229 7.67 27.76 16.96
C LEU A 229 6.96 29.12 17.08
N LEU A 230 5.71 29.22 16.62
CA LEU A 230 4.95 30.48 16.59
C LEU A 230 4.02 30.66 17.79
N ASP A 231 3.59 29.57 18.40
CA ASP A 231 2.64 29.56 19.51
C ASP A 231 3.17 28.68 20.65
N ASN A 232 2.94 29.09 21.90
CA ASN A 232 3.09 28.15 23.02
C ASN A 232 2.03 27.06 22.78
N ALA A 233 2.50 25.84 22.51
CA ALA A 233 1.73 24.74 21.91
C ALA A 233 0.23 24.74 22.29
N PRO A 234 -0.68 24.73 21.29
CA PRO A 234 -2.12 24.63 21.58
C PRO A 234 -2.40 23.36 22.38
N ASP A 235 -3.40 23.40 23.27
CA ASP A 235 -3.85 22.22 24.02
C ASP A 235 -3.99 21.02 23.06
N SER A 236 -3.24 19.94 23.34
CA SER A 236 -3.18 18.72 22.51
C SER A 236 -4.59 18.19 22.20
N CYS A 237 -5.55 18.39 23.12
CA CYS A 237 -6.97 18.09 22.92
C CYS A 237 -7.62 18.89 21.79
N CYS A 238 -7.52 20.22 21.80
CA CYS A 238 -8.15 21.10 20.81
C CYS A 238 -7.61 20.79 19.40
N HIS A 239 -6.31 20.50 19.31
CA HIS A 239 -5.68 20.11 18.05
C HIS A 239 -6.27 18.80 17.49
N LYS A 240 -6.40 17.75 18.32
CA LYS A 240 -6.97 16.45 17.89
C LYS A 240 -8.39 16.59 17.37
N ILE A 241 -9.25 17.32 18.08
CA ILE A 241 -10.63 17.58 17.66
C ILE A 241 -10.65 18.35 16.34
N MET A 242 -9.82 19.39 16.21
CA MET A 242 -9.73 20.17 14.97
C MET A 242 -9.33 19.28 13.78
N VAL A 243 -8.33 18.39 13.93
CA VAL A 243 -7.94 17.49 12.83
C VAL A 243 -9.08 16.55 12.44
N LEU A 244 -9.78 15.94 13.42
CA LEU A 244 -10.92 15.06 13.13
C LEU A 244 -12.07 15.82 12.45
N LEU A 245 -12.34 17.06 12.86
CA LEU A 245 -13.36 17.92 12.24
C LEU A 245 -13.01 18.36 10.81
N VAL A 246 -11.74 18.49 10.47
CA VAL A 246 -11.28 18.75 9.09
C VAL A 246 -11.28 17.46 8.25
N ALA A 247 -10.90 16.33 8.84
CA ALA A 247 -10.85 15.05 8.15
C ALA A 247 -12.24 14.56 7.70
N LEU A 248 -13.28 14.83 8.50
CA LEU A 248 -14.65 14.43 8.18
C LEU A 248 -15.16 15.02 6.84
N PRO A 249 -15.17 16.34 6.61
CA PRO A 249 -15.60 16.90 5.33
C PRO A 249 -14.66 16.53 4.17
N CYS A 250 -13.34 16.38 4.40
CA CYS A 250 -12.41 15.91 3.37
C CYS A 250 -12.77 14.49 2.89
N THR A 251 -13.07 13.58 3.83
CA THR A 251 -13.44 12.20 3.50
C THR A 251 -14.84 12.11 2.89
N LEU A 252 -15.80 12.93 3.33
CA LEU A 252 -17.10 13.07 2.68
C LEU A 252 -16.98 13.61 1.24
N GLY A 253 -16.10 14.58 1.00
CA GLY A 253 -15.80 15.08 -0.34
C GLY A 253 -15.16 14.00 -1.22
N ALA A 254 -14.27 13.17 -0.67
CA ALA A 254 -13.71 12.02 -1.37
C ALA A 254 -14.78 10.98 -1.71
N LEU A 255 -15.69 10.70 -0.78
CA LEU A 255 -16.85 9.81 -1.00
C LEU A 255 -17.72 10.30 -2.16
N MET A 256 -18.12 11.57 -2.14
CA MET A 256 -19.00 12.15 -3.16
C MET A 256 -18.40 12.13 -4.58
N ASN A 257 -17.07 12.21 -4.69
CA ASN A 257 -16.39 12.28 -5.99
C ASN A 257 -15.77 10.95 -6.45
N GLY A 258 -15.54 10.00 -5.54
CA GLY A 258 -14.65 8.86 -5.81
C GLY A 258 -15.22 7.48 -5.48
N GLU A 259 -16.21 7.36 -4.60
CA GLU A 259 -16.75 6.05 -4.17
C GLU A 259 -18.23 5.93 -4.50
N TRP A 260 -18.51 5.55 -5.74
CA TRP A 260 -19.87 5.18 -6.13
C TRP A 260 -20.27 3.88 -5.40
N PRO A 261 -21.53 3.74 -4.96
CA PRO A 261 -22.03 2.49 -4.41
C PRO A 261 -21.92 1.40 -5.48
N ILE A 262 -20.86 0.63 -5.34
CA ILE A 262 -20.47 -0.49 -6.15
C ILE A 262 -21.10 -1.75 -5.57
N TYR A 263 -21.63 -2.62 -6.42
CA TYR A 263 -22.02 -3.94 -5.96
C TYR A 263 -20.80 -4.66 -5.40
N THR A 264 -20.88 -5.06 -4.14
CA THR A 264 -19.92 -5.99 -3.56
C THR A 264 -20.70 -7.12 -2.91
N PRO A 265 -20.29 -8.38 -3.05
CA PRO A 265 -20.92 -9.51 -2.37
C PRO A 265 -20.67 -9.50 -0.84
N PHE A 266 -20.27 -8.35 -0.28
CA PHE A 266 -19.92 -8.19 1.12
C PHE A 266 -21.17 -8.25 2.01
N SER A 267 -21.30 -9.36 2.74
CA SER A 267 -22.30 -9.46 3.80
C SER A 267 -21.79 -8.77 5.06
N ILE A 268 -22.43 -7.65 5.44
CA ILE A 268 -22.16 -6.93 6.69
C ILE A 268 -22.39 -7.86 7.89
N ILE A 269 -23.44 -8.68 7.85
CA ILE A 269 -23.80 -9.59 8.96
C ILE A 269 -22.73 -10.67 9.13
N ALA A 270 -22.31 -11.31 8.04
CA ALA A 270 -21.29 -12.36 8.08
C ALA A 270 -19.92 -11.83 8.55
N ASN A 271 -19.65 -10.53 8.35
CA ASN A 271 -18.41 -9.87 8.74
C ASN A 271 -18.55 -8.91 9.92
N ALA A 272 -19.67 -8.96 10.66
CA ALA A 272 -19.95 -8.03 11.75
C ALA A 272 -18.85 -8.02 12.83
N PRO A 273 -18.28 -9.17 13.28
CA PRO A 273 -17.19 -9.15 14.25
C PRO A 273 -15.95 -8.41 13.74
N LEU A 274 -15.59 -8.65 12.47
CA LEU A 274 -14.44 -8.01 11.84
C LEU A 274 -14.65 -6.50 11.69
N PHE A 275 -15.86 -6.09 11.34
CA PHE A 275 -16.26 -4.69 11.22
C PHE A 275 -16.20 -3.96 12.57
N VAL A 276 -16.72 -4.58 13.64
CA VAL A 276 -16.68 -4.01 15.00
C VAL A 276 -15.24 -3.88 15.50
N LEU A 277 -14.40 -4.90 15.31
CA LEU A 277 -12.98 -4.86 15.67
C LEU A 277 -12.22 -3.77 14.91
N SER A 278 -12.47 -3.66 13.59
CA SER A 278 -11.89 -2.60 12.75
C SER A 278 -12.28 -1.21 13.21
N ILE A 279 -13.57 -0.96 13.47
CA ILE A 279 -14.05 0.34 13.94
C ILE A 279 -13.45 0.67 15.31
N GLY A 280 -13.48 -0.26 16.26
CA GLY A 280 -12.99 -0.04 17.61
C GLY A 280 -11.50 0.31 17.62
N SER A 281 -10.68 -0.51 16.97
CA SER A 281 -9.23 -0.31 16.85
C SER A 281 -8.88 0.95 16.05
N GLY A 282 -9.52 1.18 14.89
CA GLY A 282 -9.31 2.38 14.09
C GLY A 282 -9.66 3.66 14.84
N ALA A 283 -10.76 3.66 15.61
CA ALA A 283 -11.16 4.80 16.43
C ALA A 283 -10.13 5.10 17.54
N VAL A 284 -9.65 4.05 18.24
CA VAL A 284 -8.62 4.19 19.27
C VAL A 284 -7.33 4.74 18.67
N LEU A 285 -6.90 4.21 17.52
CA LEU A 285 -5.67 4.68 16.85
C LEU A 285 -5.77 6.13 16.41
N LEU A 286 -6.81 6.51 15.68
CA LEU A 286 -7.01 7.89 15.23
C LEU A 286 -7.05 8.86 16.41
N ARG A 287 -7.66 8.47 17.53
CA ARG A 287 -7.67 9.26 18.76
C ARG A 287 -6.27 9.43 19.34
N THR A 288 -5.48 8.36 19.38
CA THR A 288 -4.14 8.39 19.98
C THR A 288 -3.12 9.09 19.08
N THR A 289 -3.16 8.92 17.77
CA THR A 289 -1.99 9.20 16.90
C THR A 289 -2.30 9.87 15.56
N VAL A 290 -3.56 10.17 15.23
CA VAL A 290 -3.99 10.83 13.98
C VAL A 290 -3.66 10.06 12.68
N SER A 291 -2.82 9.02 12.73
CA SER A 291 -2.51 8.08 11.65
C SER A 291 -2.41 6.66 12.22
N LEU A 292 -2.88 5.65 11.47
CA LEU A 292 -2.85 4.25 11.90
C LEU A 292 -1.42 3.74 12.12
N PHE A 293 -0.46 4.28 11.37
CA PHE A 293 0.92 3.80 11.38
C PHE A 293 1.81 4.58 12.35
N ARG A 294 1.34 5.70 12.92
CA ARG A 294 2.18 6.60 13.72
C ARG A 294 2.19 6.19 15.19
N PRO A 295 3.32 5.93 15.85
CA PRO A 295 3.34 5.68 17.30
C PRO A 295 3.00 6.95 18.12
N TYR A 296 2.46 6.74 19.32
CA TYR A 296 2.10 7.78 20.27
C TYR A 296 3.35 8.59 20.69
N ALA A 297 3.31 9.89 20.41
CA ALA A 297 4.35 10.84 20.81
C ALA A 297 3.68 12.16 21.23
N ASP A 298 2.96 12.15 22.35
CA ASP A 298 2.76 13.40 23.08
C ASP A 298 4.09 13.68 23.82
N HIS A 299 4.79 14.72 23.35
CA HIS A 299 5.89 15.37 24.06
C HIS A 299 5.29 16.34 25.07
N ASP A 300 5.30 15.99 26.35
CA ASP A 300 5.28 17.04 27.38
C ASP A 300 6.67 17.67 27.40
N ALA A 301 6.78 18.88 26.87
CA ALA A 301 8.01 19.67 26.85
C ALA A 301 8.45 20.14 28.24
N SER A 302 7.64 19.92 29.29
CA SER A 302 7.89 20.39 30.65
C SER A 302 8.64 19.38 31.55
N GLU A 303 8.77 18.11 31.16
CA GLU A 303 9.61 17.12 31.88
C GLU A 303 10.96 16.92 31.16
N GLU A 304 11.77 17.98 31.04
CA GLU A 304 13.12 17.93 30.44
C GLU A 304 14.19 17.23 31.31
N THR A 305 13.88 16.83 32.54
CA THR A 305 14.92 16.40 33.51
C THR A 305 15.24 14.91 33.53
N PHE A 306 14.45 14.05 32.89
CA PHE A 306 14.80 12.62 32.81
C PHE A 306 15.46 12.27 31.48
N PRO A 307 16.62 11.57 31.49
CA PRO A 307 17.26 11.09 30.28
C PRO A 307 16.28 10.17 29.57
N ARG A 308 15.67 10.70 28.52
CA ARG A 308 14.71 10.03 27.67
C ARG A 308 15.31 8.69 27.26
N ASN A 309 14.73 7.60 27.77
CA ASN A 309 14.69 6.35 27.03
C ASN A 309 13.76 6.59 25.82
N GLU A 310 14.21 7.42 24.88
CA GLU A 310 13.67 7.51 23.53
C GLU A 310 13.86 6.12 22.93
N GLN A 311 12.85 5.29 23.15
CA GLN A 311 12.76 3.99 22.50
C GLN A 311 12.91 4.27 21.02
N ASN A 312 13.95 3.69 20.44
CA ASN A 312 14.35 3.98 19.08
C ASN A 312 13.14 3.69 18.17
N PRO A 313 12.60 4.68 17.45
CA PRO A 313 11.41 4.49 16.62
C PRO A 313 11.63 3.43 15.53
N ALA A 314 12.88 3.12 15.19
CA ALA A 314 13.26 1.97 14.38
C ALA A 314 12.81 0.63 15.00
N VAL A 315 12.89 0.49 16.33
CA VAL A 315 12.45 -0.73 17.04
C VAL A 315 10.95 -0.88 16.93
N TRP A 316 10.18 0.19 17.14
CA TRP A 316 8.73 0.17 16.97
C TRP A 316 8.32 -0.17 15.53
N ALA A 317 9.00 0.43 14.54
CA ALA A 317 8.80 0.12 13.13
C ALA A 317 8.99 -1.37 12.82
N MET A 318 10.07 -1.96 13.34
CA MET A 318 10.34 -3.39 13.18
C MET A 318 9.26 -4.25 13.83
N VAL A 319 8.92 -3.99 15.10
CA VAL A 319 7.94 -4.80 15.84
C VAL A 319 6.56 -4.74 15.19
N ILE A 320 6.10 -3.54 14.79
CA ILE A 320 4.83 -3.37 14.06
C ILE A 320 4.84 -4.19 12.77
N SER A 321 5.89 -4.05 11.96
CA SER A 321 5.98 -4.74 10.65
C SER A 321 6.03 -6.25 10.81
N SER A 322 6.76 -6.77 11.80
CA SER A 322 6.83 -8.20 12.11
C SER A 322 5.50 -8.76 12.61
N LEU A 323 4.78 -8.03 13.46
CA LEU A 323 3.47 -8.46 13.95
C LEU A 323 2.41 -8.41 12.84
N ILE A 324 2.45 -7.41 11.97
CA ILE A 324 1.59 -7.36 10.78
C ILE A 324 1.89 -8.56 9.88
N ALA A 325 3.16 -8.87 9.59
CA ALA A 325 3.53 -10.04 8.82
C ALA A 325 2.96 -11.33 9.45
N LEU A 326 3.21 -11.56 10.75
CA LEU A 326 2.73 -12.75 11.46
C LEU A 326 1.20 -12.89 11.44
N THR A 327 0.48 -11.80 11.70
CA THR A 327 -0.99 -11.80 11.69
C THR A 327 -1.55 -11.97 10.29
N THR A 328 -0.93 -11.39 9.26
CA THR A 328 -1.34 -11.64 7.87
C THR A 328 -1.19 -13.10 7.47
N THR A 329 -0.09 -13.75 7.88
CA THR A 329 0.08 -15.20 7.70
C THR A 329 -1.00 -15.99 8.44
N PHE A 330 -1.35 -15.60 9.66
CA PHE A 330 -2.41 -16.26 10.44
C PHE A 330 -3.79 -16.16 9.78
N PHE A 331 -4.10 -15.02 9.14
CA PHE A 331 -5.33 -14.85 8.37
C PHE A 331 -5.32 -15.57 7.00
N GLY A 332 -4.24 -16.30 6.68
CA GLY A 332 -4.09 -17.00 5.40
C GLY A 332 -3.85 -16.04 4.24
N PHE A 333 -3.48 -14.78 4.51
CA PHE A 333 -3.10 -13.86 3.45
C PHE A 333 -1.70 -14.24 2.98
N GLN A 334 -1.63 -14.69 1.73
CA GLN A 334 -0.34 -14.91 1.08
C GLN A 334 0.25 -13.57 0.69
N HIS A 335 1.15 -13.07 1.53
CA HIS A 335 1.94 -11.87 1.25
C HIS A 335 3.40 -12.26 1.32
N THR A 336 4.01 -12.43 0.14
CA THR A 336 5.44 -12.61 0.02
C THR A 336 6.10 -11.24 0.18
N VAL A 337 6.91 -11.09 1.22
CA VAL A 337 7.87 -9.99 1.30
C VAL A 337 9.19 -10.53 0.81
N THR A 338 9.75 -9.93 -0.23
CA THR A 338 11.00 -10.42 -0.80
C THR A 338 12.18 -10.09 0.11
N LEU A 339 13.26 -10.87 0.01
CA LEU A 339 14.51 -10.62 0.73
C LEU A 339 15.03 -9.17 0.51
N TRP A 340 14.83 -8.62 -0.69
CA TRP A 340 15.25 -7.27 -1.03
C TRP A 340 14.41 -6.17 -0.40
N GLN A 341 13.11 -6.42 -0.17
CA GLN A 341 12.28 -5.50 0.60
C GLN A 341 12.77 -5.43 2.05
N TYR A 342 13.11 -6.58 2.65
CA TYR A 342 13.73 -6.60 3.98
C TYR A 342 15.09 -5.92 4.02
N ALA A 343 15.96 -6.19 3.04
CA ALA A 343 17.26 -5.52 2.93
C ALA A 343 17.09 -4.00 2.78
N GLY A 344 16.11 -3.56 1.98
CA GLY A 344 15.72 -2.16 1.84
C GLY A 344 15.26 -1.55 3.15
N PHE A 345 14.37 -2.23 3.87
CA PHE A 345 13.89 -1.80 5.18
C PHE A 345 15.02 -1.70 6.20
N ALA A 346 15.87 -2.72 6.31
CA ALA A 346 17.04 -2.70 7.17
C ALA A 346 17.99 -1.53 6.84
N THR A 347 18.24 -1.28 5.56
CA THR A 347 19.07 -0.16 5.09
C THR A 347 18.50 1.18 5.54
N ALA A 348 17.19 1.36 5.42
CA ALA A 348 16.53 2.59 5.86
C ALA A 348 16.50 2.74 7.39
N LEU A 349 16.37 1.65 8.14
CA LEU A 349 16.48 1.67 9.61
C LEU A 349 17.89 2.02 10.08
N VAL A 350 18.92 1.52 9.39
CA VAL A 350 20.32 1.92 9.66
C VAL A 350 20.51 3.40 9.40
N ALA A 351 20.00 3.93 8.28
CA ALA A 351 20.04 5.35 7.98
C ALA A 351 19.39 6.20 9.09
N MET A 352 18.20 5.80 9.55
CA MET A 352 17.52 6.44 10.68
C MET A 352 18.33 6.37 11.98
N HIS A 353 18.96 5.22 12.26
CA HIS A 353 19.76 5.06 13.47
C HIS A 353 21.00 5.97 13.44
N LEU A 354 21.72 6.01 12.32
CA LEU A 354 22.89 6.87 12.13
C LEU A 354 22.55 8.36 12.29
N GLN A 355 21.37 8.76 11.85
CA GLN A 355 20.91 10.15 11.95
C GLN A 355 20.48 10.54 13.38
N ASN A 356 20.02 9.59 14.17
CA ASN A 356 19.64 9.80 15.57
C ASN A 356 20.82 9.69 16.54
N SER A 357 21.98 9.21 16.09
CA SER A 357 23.19 9.25 16.89
C SER A 357 23.62 10.72 17.06
N PRO A 358 23.81 11.20 18.31
CA PRO A 358 24.34 12.54 18.51
C PRO A 358 25.69 12.65 17.76
N PRO A 359 25.99 13.80 17.12
CA PRO A 359 27.31 14.00 16.57
C PRO A 359 28.33 13.75 17.69
N PRO A 360 29.46 13.07 17.42
CA PRO A 360 30.50 12.91 18.42
C PRO A 360 30.81 14.30 18.95
N HIS A 361 30.55 14.52 20.23
CA HIS A 361 30.84 15.80 20.86
C HIS A 361 32.33 16.03 20.66
N GLU A 362 32.70 16.99 19.79
CA GLU A 362 34.05 17.51 19.79
C GLU A 362 34.31 17.97 21.22
N PRO A 363 35.27 17.38 21.93
CA PRO A 363 35.60 17.85 23.27
C PRO A 363 35.99 19.31 23.10
N LEU A 364 35.15 20.21 23.58
CA LEU A 364 35.45 21.63 23.63
C LEU A 364 36.62 21.75 24.61
N PHE A 365 37.85 21.78 24.08
CA PHE A 365 39.06 22.05 24.84
C PHE A 365 38.99 23.50 25.34
N THR A 366 38.25 23.71 26.42
CA THR A 366 38.37 24.90 27.26
C THR A 366 39.33 24.56 28.38
N ASP A 367 40.38 25.37 28.53
CA ASP A 367 41.63 25.25 29.32
C ASP A 367 41.53 24.92 30.84
N ASP A 368 40.46 24.30 31.33
CA ASP A 368 40.35 23.93 32.76
C ASP A 368 40.97 22.55 33.04
N GLU A 369 42.28 22.57 33.32
CA GLU A 369 43.14 21.45 33.70
C GLU A 369 42.65 20.66 34.94
N TYR A 370 41.67 21.18 35.69
CA TYR A 370 41.15 20.56 36.92
C TYR A 370 39.95 19.61 36.76
N ARG A 371 39.37 19.45 35.56
CA ARG A 371 38.26 18.48 35.31
C ARG A 371 38.70 17.12 34.76
N LEU A 372 40.00 16.89 34.56
CA LEU A 372 40.54 15.69 33.90
C LEU A 372 40.26 14.37 34.65
N LEU A 373 40.18 14.38 35.99
CA LEU A 373 40.02 13.15 36.78
C LEU A 373 38.56 12.66 36.91
N ASP A 374 37.57 13.55 36.86
CA ASP A 374 36.14 13.16 36.85
C ASP A 374 35.62 12.92 35.42
N SER A 375 36.24 13.57 34.43
CA SER A 375 35.92 13.38 33.01
C SER A 375 36.23 11.96 32.55
N GLU A 376 37.33 11.35 33.00
CA GLU A 376 37.77 10.03 32.53
C GLU A 376 36.78 8.91 32.90
N LYS A 377 36.18 8.96 34.10
CA LYS A 377 35.10 8.03 34.49
C LYS A 377 33.79 8.30 33.75
N SER A 378 33.46 9.57 33.49
CA SER A 378 32.23 9.92 32.78
C SER A 378 32.30 9.53 31.29
N GLY A 379 33.44 9.71 30.65
CA GLY A 379 33.68 9.35 29.25
C GLY A 379 33.67 7.84 29.01
N LEU A 380 34.26 7.05 29.91
CA LEU A 380 34.15 5.59 29.86
C LEU A 380 32.70 5.14 30.01
N ASN A 381 31.95 5.66 30.99
CA ASN A 381 30.55 5.30 31.17
C ASN A 381 29.69 5.67 29.95
N LEU A 382 29.94 6.81 29.30
CA LEU A 382 29.23 7.21 28.09
C LEU A 382 29.54 6.29 26.90
N ALA A 383 30.82 5.98 26.67
CA ALA A 383 31.25 5.06 25.62
C ALA A 383 30.73 3.63 25.84
N TRP A 384 30.70 3.17 27.10
CA TRP A 384 30.09 1.89 27.46
C TRP A 384 28.57 1.90 27.25
N HIS A 385 27.89 3.02 27.54
CA HIS A 385 26.45 3.15 27.34
C HIS A 385 26.08 3.18 25.84
N GLU A 386 26.85 3.88 25.01
CA GLU A 386 26.71 3.85 23.54
C GLU A 386 26.98 2.45 22.98
N ARG A 387 28.07 1.79 23.41
CA ARG A 387 28.39 0.43 22.97
C ARG A 387 27.30 -0.56 23.36
N ARG A 388 26.70 -0.43 24.55
CA ARG A 388 25.58 -1.27 25.02
C ARG A 388 24.30 -0.98 24.25
N ARG A 389 24.05 0.28 23.84
CA ARG A 389 22.92 0.66 22.98
C ARG A 389 23.05 0.06 21.58
N SER A 390 24.23 0.15 20.97
CA SER A 390 24.53 -0.46 19.67
C SER A 390 24.44 -1.99 19.72
N LEU A 391 24.96 -2.63 20.78
CA LEU A 391 24.85 -4.09 20.95
C LEU A 391 23.40 -4.56 21.15
N ARG A 392 22.57 -3.82 21.89
CA ARG A 392 21.13 -4.13 22.00
C ARG A 392 20.41 -3.98 20.67
N PHE A 393 20.73 -2.93 19.90
CA PHE A 393 20.17 -2.74 18.56
C PHE A 393 20.57 -3.89 17.63
N ILE A 394 21.85 -4.25 17.60
CA ILE A 394 22.38 -5.38 16.80
C ILE A 394 21.73 -6.70 17.25
N SER A 395 21.63 -6.96 18.56
CA SER A 395 21.01 -8.18 19.07
C SER A 395 19.52 -8.27 18.74
N LEU A 396 18.77 -7.18 18.84
CA LEU A 396 17.34 -7.14 18.48
C LEU A 396 17.15 -7.28 16.97
N PHE A 397 18.00 -6.61 16.19
CA PHE A 397 18.06 -6.72 14.74
C PHE A 397 18.35 -8.16 14.30
N CYS A 398 19.33 -8.82 14.93
CA CYS A 398 19.65 -10.24 14.69
C CYS A 398 18.52 -11.16 15.13
N ALA A 399 17.89 -10.94 16.29
CA ALA A 399 16.78 -11.77 16.77
C ALA A 399 15.56 -11.70 15.84
N ILE A 400 15.26 -10.51 15.32
CA ILE A 400 14.17 -10.31 14.36
C ILE A 400 14.56 -10.90 13.00
N LEU A 401 15.79 -10.68 12.51
CA LEU A 401 16.40 -11.39 11.36
C LEU A 401 16.34 -12.92 11.48
N LEU A 402 16.37 -13.48 12.69
CA LEU A 402 16.28 -14.92 12.94
C LEU A 402 14.84 -15.43 13.12
N ALA A 403 13.90 -14.57 13.53
CA ALA A 403 12.46 -14.88 13.53
C ALA A 403 11.81 -14.81 12.13
N PHE A 404 12.52 -14.24 11.15
CA PHE A 404 12.09 -14.17 9.74
C PHE A 404 12.26 -15.49 8.95
N PRO A 405 13.35 -16.27 9.09
CA PRO A 405 13.45 -17.56 8.44
C PRO A 405 12.35 -18.53 8.88
N THR A 406 11.82 -18.44 10.10
CA THR A 406 10.71 -19.29 10.52
C THR A 406 9.41 -18.93 9.80
N SER A 407 9.09 -17.64 9.56
CA SER A 407 7.92 -17.29 8.76
C SER A 407 8.08 -17.67 7.30
N ILE A 408 9.27 -17.47 6.72
CA ILE A 408 9.61 -17.90 5.35
C ILE A 408 9.55 -19.43 5.23
N TYR A 409 10.07 -20.17 6.22
CA TYR A 409 10.04 -21.63 6.28
C TYR A 409 8.61 -22.16 6.35
N PHE A 410 7.75 -21.57 7.20
CA PHE A 410 6.33 -21.92 7.24
C PHE A 410 5.59 -21.61 5.92
N THR A 411 5.93 -20.54 5.20
CA THR A 411 5.32 -20.26 3.89
C THR A 411 5.85 -21.20 2.78
N ALA A 412 7.13 -21.55 2.82
CA ALA A 412 7.77 -22.42 1.84
C ALA A 412 7.34 -23.89 2.00
N GLU A 413 7.08 -24.33 3.24
CA GLU A 413 6.64 -25.70 3.52
C GLU A 413 5.16 -25.93 3.13
N VAL A 414 4.33 -24.88 3.12
CA VAL A 414 2.97 -24.95 2.54
C VAL A 414 2.98 -24.99 1.00
N HIS A 415 4.02 -24.47 0.36
CA HIS A 415 4.17 -24.51 -1.11
C HIS A 415 4.86 -25.78 -1.63
N SER A 416 5.36 -26.64 -0.75
CA SER A 416 6.13 -27.84 -1.13
C SER A 416 5.27 -29.11 -1.17
N THR A 417 4.30 -29.17 -2.09
CA THR A 417 3.79 -30.46 -2.61
C THR A 417 3.72 -30.53 -4.14
N VAL A 418 4.37 -29.61 -4.85
CA VAL A 418 4.62 -29.78 -6.29
C VAL A 418 6.12 -30.03 -6.46
N PRO A 419 6.56 -31.20 -6.94
CA PRO A 419 7.97 -31.43 -7.22
C PRO A 419 8.43 -30.40 -8.26
N PRO A 420 9.58 -29.74 -8.06
CA PRO A 420 10.18 -28.95 -9.13
C PRO A 420 10.49 -29.90 -10.29
N HIS A 421 9.73 -29.81 -11.37
CA HIS A 421 10.13 -30.44 -12.62
C HIS A 421 11.37 -29.70 -13.11
N SER A 422 12.51 -30.31 -12.85
CA SER A 422 13.82 -29.88 -13.32
C SER A 422 13.82 -29.94 -14.85
N LEU A 423 13.43 -28.86 -15.52
CA LEU A 423 13.58 -28.71 -16.97
C LEU A 423 15.00 -28.23 -17.27
N THR A 424 15.89 -29.22 -17.34
CA THR A 424 17.16 -29.12 -18.06
C THR A 424 16.93 -28.69 -19.51
N THR A 425 17.78 -27.75 -19.93
CA THR A 425 18.15 -27.40 -21.32
C THR A 425 17.10 -26.70 -22.16
N ALA A 426 17.42 -25.45 -22.51
CA ALA A 426 16.93 -24.74 -23.68
C ALA A 426 17.05 -25.65 -24.92
N HIS A 427 15.97 -26.34 -25.25
CA HIS A 427 15.83 -26.94 -26.56
C HIS A 427 15.70 -25.80 -27.56
N HIS A 428 16.68 -25.70 -28.45
CA HIS A 428 16.62 -24.81 -29.59
C HIS A 428 15.27 -24.99 -30.29
N LEU A 429 14.53 -23.88 -30.39
CA LEU A 429 13.34 -23.78 -31.23
C LEU A 429 13.61 -24.38 -32.60
N PRO A 430 12.63 -25.08 -33.20
CA PRO A 430 12.60 -25.21 -34.63
C PRO A 430 12.70 -23.78 -35.21
N THR A 431 13.75 -23.52 -35.98
CA THR A 431 14.07 -22.23 -36.61
C THR A 431 12.99 -21.70 -37.57
N ASN A 432 11.86 -22.41 -37.68
CA ASN A 432 10.74 -22.13 -38.57
C ASN A 432 9.38 -22.08 -37.85
N SER A 433 9.36 -21.84 -36.53
CA SER A 433 8.08 -21.70 -35.82
C SER A 433 7.32 -20.45 -36.27
N THR A 434 6.01 -20.61 -36.41
CA THR A 434 5.09 -19.57 -36.90
C THR A 434 4.48 -18.82 -35.73
N LEU A 435 4.29 -17.50 -35.91
CA LEU A 435 3.63 -16.64 -34.93
C LEU A 435 2.58 -15.77 -35.63
N ASP A 436 1.34 -15.86 -35.16
CA ASP A 436 0.28 -14.94 -35.56
C ASP A 436 0.16 -13.79 -34.56
N ILE A 437 0.24 -12.56 -35.04
CA ILE A 437 -0.11 -11.35 -34.27
C ILE A 437 -1.50 -10.91 -34.70
N VAL A 438 -2.50 -11.24 -33.89
CA VAL A 438 -3.91 -10.99 -34.16
C VAL A 438 -4.37 -9.71 -33.47
N ILE A 439 -4.82 -8.74 -34.25
CA ILE A 439 -5.16 -7.40 -33.78
C ILE A 439 -6.63 -7.12 -34.06
N SER A 440 -7.38 -6.79 -33.01
CA SER A 440 -8.73 -6.22 -33.13
C SER A 440 -8.63 -4.70 -33.31
N ARG A 441 -9.11 -4.19 -34.45
CA ARG A 441 -9.17 -2.75 -34.78
C ARG A 441 -10.62 -2.31 -34.90
N HIS A 442 -10.92 -1.10 -34.42
CA HIS A 442 -12.21 -0.44 -34.65
C HIS A 442 -12.10 0.90 -35.36
N SER A 443 -11.24 1.79 -34.90
CA SER A 443 -11.11 3.13 -35.50
C SER A 443 -9.70 3.70 -35.41
N GLU A 444 -8.75 2.92 -34.90
CA GLU A 444 -7.35 3.31 -34.72
C GLU A 444 -6.69 3.59 -36.07
N THR A 445 -5.79 4.56 -36.11
CA THR A 445 -5.08 4.93 -37.35
C THR A 445 -3.94 3.95 -37.65
N SER A 446 -3.45 3.94 -38.89
CA SER A 446 -2.26 3.17 -39.26
C SER A 446 -1.04 3.58 -38.43
N VAL A 447 -0.89 4.88 -38.13
CA VAL A 447 0.20 5.41 -37.30
C VAL A 447 0.14 4.88 -35.86
N GLN A 448 -1.05 4.84 -35.26
CA GLN A 448 -1.22 4.28 -33.92
C GLN A 448 -0.85 2.80 -33.89
N LEU A 449 -1.29 2.04 -34.88
CA LEU A 449 -0.96 0.62 -34.96
C LEU A 449 0.54 0.38 -35.24
N LEU A 450 1.19 1.21 -36.07
CA LEU A 450 2.62 1.13 -36.32
C LEU A 450 3.46 1.41 -35.08
N HIS A 451 3.04 2.35 -34.25
CA HIS A 451 3.69 2.63 -32.96
C HIS A 451 3.72 1.39 -32.04
N GLN A 452 2.72 0.51 -32.15
CA GLN A 452 2.66 -0.76 -31.44
C GLN A 452 3.42 -1.87 -32.17
N LEU A 453 3.24 -2.01 -33.49
CA LEU A 453 3.86 -3.09 -34.25
C LEU A 453 5.37 -2.96 -34.36
N HIS A 454 5.90 -1.74 -34.50
CA HIS A 454 7.33 -1.56 -34.73
C HIS A 454 8.18 -2.10 -33.56
N PRO A 455 7.96 -1.72 -32.28
CA PRO A 455 8.70 -2.31 -31.18
C PRO A 455 8.51 -3.83 -31.07
N LEU A 456 7.28 -4.31 -31.30
CA LEU A 456 6.94 -5.73 -31.20
C LEU A 456 7.71 -6.58 -32.22
N LEU A 457 7.73 -6.16 -33.48
CA LEU A 457 8.41 -6.87 -34.58
C LEU A 457 9.94 -6.86 -34.46
N HIS A 458 10.51 -5.95 -33.68
CA HIS A 458 11.95 -5.86 -33.43
C HIS A 458 12.36 -6.50 -32.09
N LEU A 459 11.45 -7.17 -31.40
CA LEU A 459 11.80 -7.87 -30.16
C LEU A 459 12.75 -9.06 -30.46
N PRO A 460 13.85 -9.21 -29.72
CA PRO A 460 14.78 -10.34 -29.90
C PRO A 460 14.09 -11.70 -29.77
N ALA A 461 13.08 -11.82 -28.89
CA ALA A 461 12.29 -13.04 -28.72
C ALA A 461 11.53 -13.48 -29.99
N LEU A 462 11.36 -12.58 -30.97
CA LEU A 462 10.63 -12.83 -32.21
C LEU A 462 11.55 -12.91 -33.46
N GLU A 463 12.85 -12.62 -33.34
CA GLU A 463 13.78 -12.43 -34.48
C GLU A 463 13.87 -13.62 -35.45
N HIS A 464 13.59 -14.83 -34.96
CA HIS A 464 13.69 -16.08 -35.74
C HIS A 464 12.32 -16.74 -35.99
N ARG A 465 11.22 -15.98 -35.93
CA ARG A 465 9.86 -16.48 -36.14
C ARG A 465 9.35 -16.07 -37.52
N ASN A 466 8.54 -16.93 -38.14
CA ASN A 466 7.75 -16.53 -39.29
C ASN A 466 6.48 -15.82 -38.81
N ILE A 467 6.50 -14.48 -38.85
CA ILE A 467 5.46 -13.63 -38.28
C ILE A 467 4.41 -13.26 -39.34
N ARG A 468 3.15 -13.53 -39.03
CA ARG A 468 1.99 -13.02 -39.77
C ARG A 468 1.23 -12.03 -38.91
N VAL A 469 0.91 -10.87 -39.46
CA VAL A 469 0.09 -9.85 -38.79
C VAL A 469 -1.31 -9.92 -39.39
N LEU A 470 -2.30 -10.24 -38.55
CA LEU A 470 -3.71 -10.32 -38.94
C LEU A 470 -4.51 -9.23 -38.24
N VAL A 471 -5.03 -8.27 -39.00
CA VAL A 471 -5.86 -7.17 -38.48
C VAL A 471 -7.31 -7.45 -38.82
N TYR A 472 -8.14 -7.69 -37.80
CA TYR A 472 -9.59 -7.73 -37.93
C TYR A 472 -10.16 -6.34 -37.75
N ASP A 473 -10.65 -5.77 -38.84
CA ASP A 473 -11.06 -4.39 -38.91
C ASP A 473 -12.58 -4.25 -38.83
N THR A 474 -13.06 -3.64 -37.75
CA THR A 474 -14.50 -3.41 -37.52
C THR A 474 -14.93 -1.98 -37.86
N SER A 475 -14.06 -1.18 -38.49
CA SER A 475 -14.36 0.21 -38.83
C SER A 475 -15.45 0.32 -39.90
N ALA A 476 -16.44 1.18 -39.67
CA ALA A 476 -17.46 1.48 -40.67
C ALA A 476 -16.91 2.31 -41.86
N THR A 477 -15.73 2.92 -41.71
CA THR A 477 -15.15 3.85 -42.68
C THR A 477 -13.73 3.46 -43.13
N HIS A 478 -13.52 3.50 -44.45
CA HIS A 478 -12.24 3.47 -45.18
C HIS A 478 -11.20 2.37 -44.84
N PRO A 479 -11.53 1.07 -44.95
CA PRO A 479 -10.54 -0.01 -44.80
C PRO A 479 -9.37 0.14 -45.82
N ASN A 480 -9.63 0.67 -47.01
CA ASN A 480 -8.62 0.79 -48.07
C ASN A 480 -7.50 1.79 -47.75
N ALA A 481 -7.83 2.98 -47.22
CA ALA A 481 -6.82 4.00 -46.91
C ALA A 481 -5.91 3.56 -45.76
N PHE A 482 -6.51 2.98 -44.71
CA PHE A 482 -5.79 2.37 -43.61
C PHE A 482 -4.86 1.26 -44.10
N SER A 483 -5.40 0.34 -44.92
CA SER A 483 -4.69 -0.81 -45.45
C SER A 483 -3.49 -0.40 -46.32
N VAL A 484 -3.66 0.57 -47.21
CA VAL A 484 -2.57 1.11 -48.04
C VAL A 484 -1.49 1.76 -47.18
N ALA A 485 -1.86 2.60 -46.22
CA ALA A 485 -0.90 3.27 -45.35
C ALA A 485 -0.12 2.30 -44.45
N LEU A 486 -0.80 1.29 -43.88
CA LEU A 486 -0.14 0.30 -43.04
C LEU A 486 0.81 -0.60 -43.85
N ARG A 487 0.40 -1.05 -45.04
CA ARG A 487 1.27 -1.83 -45.95
C ARG A 487 2.47 -1.03 -46.44
N ALA A 488 2.30 0.27 -46.70
CA ALA A 488 3.41 1.12 -47.13
C ALA A 488 4.47 1.32 -46.02
N ALA A 489 4.04 1.26 -44.76
CA ALA A 489 4.91 1.49 -43.61
C ALA A 489 5.53 0.21 -43.02
N LEU A 490 4.87 -0.94 -43.18
CA LEU A 490 5.46 -2.23 -42.83
C LEU A 490 6.32 -2.73 -43.99
N ASN A 491 7.58 -3.06 -43.71
CA ASN A 491 8.49 -3.62 -44.71
C ASN A 491 7.90 -4.89 -45.36
N SER A 492 8.31 -5.21 -46.60
CA SER A 492 7.81 -6.36 -47.36
C SER A 492 8.14 -7.74 -46.76
N THR A 493 8.81 -7.78 -45.61
CA THR A 493 9.23 -9.01 -44.91
C THR A 493 8.16 -9.59 -43.99
N VAL A 494 7.11 -8.84 -43.64
CA VAL A 494 6.03 -9.31 -42.76
C VAL A 494 4.76 -9.57 -43.57
N GLU A 495 4.20 -10.77 -43.44
CA GLU A 495 2.92 -11.10 -44.07
C GLU A 495 1.79 -10.34 -43.35
N LEU A 496 1.13 -9.41 -44.04
CA LEU A 496 0.04 -8.60 -43.49
C LEU A 496 -1.30 -8.98 -44.13
N HIS A 497 -2.21 -9.50 -43.30
CA HIS A 497 -3.60 -9.75 -43.64
C HIS A 497 -4.52 -8.74 -42.94
N ILE A 498 -5.45 -8.14 -43.69
CA ILE A 498 -6.45 -7.21 -43.14
C ILE A 498 -7.81 -7.71 -43.58
N GLU A 499 -8.65 -8.08 -42.62
CA GLU A 499 -9.97 -8.66 -42.86
C GLU A 499 -11.06 -7.74 -42.26
N PRO A 500 -11.92 -7.14 -43.10
CA PRO A 500 -13.04 -6.34 -42.62
C PRO A 500 -14.13 -7.23 -42.02
N ARG A 501 -14.71 -6.82 -40.89
CA ARG A 501 -15.74 -7.57 -40.16
C ARG A 501 -16.81 -6.67 -39.54
N PRO A 502 -18.03 -7.18 -39.30
CA PRO A 502 -19.01 -6.48 -38.48
C PRO A 502 -18.47 -6.22 -37.07
N ASN A 503 -18.79 -5.06 -36.49
CA ASN A 503 -18.45 -4.75 -35.10
C ASN A 503 -19.38 -5.52 -34.15
N ILE A 504 -19.08 -6.81 -33.94
CA ILE A 504 -19.82 -7.70 -33.04
C ILE A 504 -18.83 -8.34 -32.06
N GLY A 505 -19.12 -8.29 -30.77
CA GLY A 505 -18.28 -8.90 -29.73
C GLY A 505 -16.99 -8.18 -29.41
N ARG A 506 -16.74 -6.99 -29.99
CA ARG A 506 -15.46 -6.26 -29.90
C ARG A 506 -14.27 -7.19 -30.15
N GLU A 507 -13.29 -7.14 -29.27
CA GLU A 507 -12.03 -7.85 -29.36
C GLU A 507 -12.22 -9.34 -29.13
N ALA A 508 -13.12 -9.72 -28.20
CA ALA A 508 -13.48 -11.11 -28.01
C ALA A 508 -14.07 -11.72 -29.29
N GLY A 509 -14.91 -10.96 -30.00
CA GLY A 509 -15.41 -11.32 -31.33
C GLY A 509 -14.31 -11.41 -32.40
N ALA A 510 -13.28 -10.56 -32.33
CA ALA A 510 -12.08 -10.68 -33.14
C ALA A 510 -11.38 -12.02 -32.92
N TYR A 511 -11.12 -12.36 -31.65
CA TYR A 511 -10.31 -13.51 -31.26
C TYR A 511 -11.03 -14.84 -31.50
N LEU A 512 -12.31 -14.93 -31.13
CA LEU A 512 -13.12 -16.14 -31.35
C LEU A 512 -13.29 -16.46 -32.83
N HIS A 513 -13.40 -15.45 -33.69
CA HIS A 513 -13.42 -15.65 -35.13
C HIS A 513 -12.09 -16.21 -35.63
N HIS A 514 -10.97 -15.64 -35.19
CA HIS A 514 -9.66 -16.15 -35.57
C HIS A 514 -9.51 -17.63 -35.16
N MET A 515 -9.78 -17.95 -33.90
CA MET A 515 -9.68 -19.30 -33.36
C MET A 515 -10.61 -20.28 -34.09
N SER A 516 -11.84 -19.88 -34.42
CA SER A 516 -12.81 -20.76 -35.06
C SER A 516 -12.65 -20.89 -36.58
N GLN A 517 -12.23 -19.85 -37.29
CA GLN A 517 -12.07 -19.87 -38.75
C GLN A 517 -10.72 -20.45 -39.18
N ASN A 518 -9.67 -20.18 -38.40
CA ASN A 518 -8.32 -20.65 -38.69
C ASN A 518 -7.93 -21.89 -37.89
N TYR A 519 -8.87 -22.55 -37.21
CA TYR A 519 -8.63 -23.66 -36.28
C TYR A 519 -7.63 -24.74 -36.79
N ASP A 520 -7.76 -25.12 -38.06
CA ASP A 520 -6.90 -26.15 -38.68
C ASP A 520 -5.55 -25.59 -39.19
N ARG A 521 -5.42 -24.27 -39.26
CA ARG A 521 -4.29 -23.51 -39.84
C ARG A 521 -3.65 -22.50 -38.87
N LEU A 522 -3.93 -22.64 -37.57
CA LEU A 522 -3.32 -21.82 -36.52
C LEU A 522 -1.80 -21.91 -36.60
N ALA A 523 -1.13 -20.78 -36.40
CA ALA A 523 0.29 -20.72 -36.13
C ALA A 523 0.65 -21.44 -34.83
N ASP A 524 1.93 -21.75 -34.61
CA ASP A 524 2.39 -22.45 -33.40
C ASP A 524 2.05 -21.67 -32.13
N HIS A 525 2.15 -20.35 -32.20
CA HIS A 525 1.65 -19.42 -31.19
C HIS A 525 0.83 -18.30 -31.83
N THR A 526 -0.12 -17.78 -31.07
CA THR A 526 -0.93 -16.64 -31.46
C THR A 526 -0.91 -15.60 -30.33
N LEU A 527 -0.51 -14.38 -30.67
CA LEU A 527 -0.54 -13.19 -29.82
C LEU A 527 -1.80 -12.37 -30.14
N PHE A 528 -2.73 -12.31 -29.20
CA PHE A 528 -3.97 -11.53 -29.33
C PHE A 528 -3.82 -10.16 -28.67
N LEU A 529 -4.10 -9.10 -29.45
CA LEU A 529 -3.94 -7.70 -29.04
C LEU A 529 -5.14 -6.83 -29.47
N GLN A 530 -5.35 -5.75 -28.74
CA GLN A 530 -6.12 -4.61 -29.23
C GLN A 530 -5.20 -3.74 -30.11
N ALA A 531 -5.77 -2.95 -31.02
CA ALA A 531 -4.98 -2.01 -31.83
C ALA A 531 -4.31 -0.89 -31.00
N GLN A 532 -4.75 -0.69 -29.75
CA GLN A 532 -4.05 0.05 -28.71
C GLN A 532 -3.95 -0.82 -27.45
N ALA A 533 -2.92 -1.66 -27.43
CA ALA A 533 -2.55 -2.49 -26.31
C ALA A 533 -2.45 -1.68 -25.00
N HIS A 534 -3.20 -2.08 -23.98
CA HIS A 534 -3.03 -1.52 -22.64
C HIS A 534 -1.68 -1.93 -22.06
N ASP A 535 -1.01 -1.01 -21.37
CA ASP A 535 0.25 -1.27 -20.68
C ASP A 535 1.32 -1.89 -21.59
N PHE A 536 1.39 -1.42 -22.85
CA PHE A 536 2.20 -2.01 -23.92
C PHE A 536 3.67 -2.23 -23.56
N GLN A 537 4.27 -1.35 -22.75
CA GLN A 537 5.65 -1.52 -22.30
C GLN A 537 5.83 -2.78 -21.42
N GLN A 538 4.87 -3.08 -20.55
CA GLN A 538 4.87 -4.32 -19.77
C GLN A 538 4.70 -5.53 -20.70
N LEU A 539 3.82 -5.42 -21.70
CA LEU A 539 3.63 -6.48 -22.68
C LEU A 539 4.95 -6.83 -23.40
N LEU A 540 5.66 -5.82 -23.91
CA LEU A 540 6.97 -6.01 -24.56
C LEU A 540 7.96 -6.71 -23.62
N TRP A 541 8.07 -6.23 -22.38
CA TRP A 541 8.96 -6.80 -21.39
C TRP A 541 8.59 -8.26 -21.05
N ARG A 542 7.30 -8.56 -20.83
CA ARG A 542 6.84 -9.93 -20.56
C ARG A 542 7.08 -10.86 -21.73
N LEU A 543 6.84 -10.39 -22.95
CA LEU A 543 7.11 -11.18 -24.15
C LEU A 543 8.61 -11.49 -24.27
N GLU A 544 9.47 -10.49 -24.08
CA GLU A 544 10.92 -10.68 -24.15
C GLU A 544 11.44 -11.62 -23.06
N SER A 545 10.86 -11.56 -21.86
CA SER A 545 11.36 -12.27 -20.69
C SER A 545 10.78 -13.67 -20.50
N HIS A 546 9.51 -13.89 -20.87
CA HIS A 546 8.79 -15.14 -20.58
C HIS A 546 8.47 -15.96 -21.83
N PHE A 547 8.44 -15.37 -23.04
CA PHE A 547 8.05 -16.13 -24.22
C PHE A 547 9.11 -17.16 -24.61
N VAL A 548 8.79 -18.42 -24.35
CA VAL A 548 9.59 -19.60 -24.68
C VAL A 548 8.82 -20.55 -25.59
N PRO A 549 9.49 -21.55 -26.20
CA PRO A 549 8.86 -22.47 -27.15
C PRO A 549 7.70 -23.27 -26.56
N GLU A 550 7.81 -23.58 -25.27
CA GLU A 550 6.84 -24.33 -24.49
C GLU A 550 5.72 -23.42 -23.93
N THR A 551 5.64 -22.14 -24.33
CA THR A 551 4.61 -21.24 -23.79
C THR A 551 3.21 -21.69 -24.22
N GLY A 552 2.46 -22.27 -23.29
CA GLY A 552 1.07 -22.66 -23.52
C GLY A 552 0.12 -21.47 -23.45
N PHE A 553 0.22 -20.68 -22.39
CA PHE A 553 -0.57 -19.47 -22.19
C PHE A 553 0.18 -18.43 -21.34
N LEU A 554 0.29 -17.22 -21.85
CA LEU A 554 0.92 -16.08 -21.17
C LEU A 554 -0.01 -14.86 -21.25
N ALA A 555 -0.50 -14.39 -20.10
CA ALA A 555 -1.32 -13.18 -20.01
C ALA A 555 -0.46 -11.93 -19.81
N PHE A 556 -0.82 -10.84 -20.49
CA PHE A 556 -0.14 -9.54 -20.36
C PHE A 556 -0.85 -8.58 -19.41
N SER A 557 -1.78 -9.09 -18.60
CA SER A 557 -2.48 -8.29 -17.60
C SER A 557 -1.61 -8.01 -16.37
N ASP A 558 -1.52 -6.74 -16.01
CA ASP A 558 -0.91 -6.24 -14.76
C ASP A 558 -1.62 -6.76 -13.49
N LYS A 559 -2.93 -6.99 -13.59
CA LYS A 559 -3.79 -7.33 -12.47
C LYS A 559 -4.42 -8.69 -12.68
N GLN A 560 -3.94 -9.66 -11.90
CA GLN A 560 -4.63 -10.92 -11.75
C GLN A 560 -5.22 -10.98 -10.33
N HIS A 561 -6.41 -11.56 -10.23
CA HIS A 561 -7.04 -11.94 -8.98
C HIS A 561 -7.42 -13.41 -9.09
N PHE A 562 -7.26 -14.13 -7.99
CA PHE A 562 -7.57 -15.55 -7.95
C PHE A 562 -9.01 -15.72 -7.49
N CYS A 563 -9.82 -16.30 -8.36
CA CYS A 563 -11.19 -16.62 -8.06
C CYS A 563 -11.25 -17.95 -7.30
N GLU A 564 -11.45 -17.90 -5.97
CA GLU A 564 -11.54 -19.11 -5.14
C GLU A 564 -12.89 -19.83 -5.26
N ASP A 565 -13.96 -19.08 -5.53
CA ASP A 565 -15.32 -19.59 -5.62
C ASP A 565 -16.05 -18.92 -6.79
N CYS A 566 -16.49 -19.71 -7.75
CA CYS A 566 -17.18 -19.24 -8.95
C CYS A 566 -18.54 -18.57 -8.65
N GLU A 567 -19.17 -18.83 -7.50
CA GLU A 567 -20.41 -18.18 -7.11
C GLU A 567 -20.19 -16.78 -6.52
N ARG A 568 -18.98 -16.53 -6.04
CA ARG A 568 -18.57 -15.28 -5.37
C ARG A 568 -17.36 -14.68 -6.06
N CYS A 569 -17.17 -15.00 -7.33
CA CYS A 569 -16.08 -14.48 -8.12
C CYS A 569 -16.32 -13.00 -8.38
N TRP A 570 -15.34 -12.16 -8.04
CA TRP A 570 -15.41 -10.75 -8.37
C TRP A 570 -14.02 -10.12 -8.51
N ASP A 571 -13.94 -8.92 -9.07
CA ASP A 571 -12.68 -8.17 -9.17
C ASP A 571 -12.77 -6.68 -8.79
N HIS A 572 -11.62 -6.01 -8.81
CA HIS A 572 -11.50 -4.58 -8.50
C HIS A 572 -12.36 -3.63 -9.35
N SER A 573 -12.85 -4.08 -10.51
CA SER A 573 -13.77 -3.35 -11.39
C SER A 573 -15.24 -3.70 -11.12
N THR A 574 -15.48 -4.42 -10.03
CA THR A 574 -16.80 -4.86 -9.56
C THR A 574 -17.38 -6.01 -10.37
N TRP A 575 -16.72 -6.41 -11.46
CA TRP A 575 -17.15 -7.53 -12.28
C TRP A 575 -17.41 -8.74 -11.40
N SER A 576 -18.49 -9.43 -11.70
CA SER A 576 -18.85 -10.72 -11.15
C SER A 576 -19.59 -11.46 -12.26
N GLU A 577 -19.76 -12.76 -12.14
CA GLU A 577 -20.51 -13.51 -13.14
C GLU A 577 -21.30 -14.63 -12.49
N ARG A 578 -22.43 -14.98 -13.10
CA ARG A 578 -23.20 -16.14 -12.68
C ARG A 578 -22.43 -17.42 -13.01
N ARG A 579 -22.45 -18.36 -12.08
CA ARG A 579 -21.77 -19.65 -12.22
C ARG A 579 -22.15 -20.39 -13.52
N ASP A 580 -23.43 -20.38 -13.91
CA ASP A 580 -23.90 -21.03 -15.13
C ASP A 580 -23.30 -20.42 -16.40
N VAL A 581 -23.05 -19.11 -16.39
CA VAL A 581 -22.38 -18.42 -17.50
C VAL A 581 -20.89 -18.73 -17.51
N LEU A 582 -20.23 -18.74 -16.34
CA LEU A 582 -18.82 -19.12 -16.23
C LEU A 582 -18.59 -20.56 -16.72
N GLU A 583 -19.44 -21.50 -16.35
CA GLU A 583 -19.34 -22.90 -16.80
C GLU A 583 -19.48 -23.01 -18.33
N LYS A 584 -20.40 -22.25 -18.94
CA LYS A 584 -20.54 -22.18 -20.40
C LYS A 584 -19.33 -21.54 -21.07
N VAL A 585 -18.81 -20.46 -20.50
CA VAL A 585 -17.66 -19.72 -21.03
C VAL A 585 -16.39 -20.55 -20.97
N ILE A 586 -16.12 -21.21 -19.85
CA ILE A 586 -14.92 -22.02 -19.65
C ILE A 586 -15.05 -23.36 -20.40
N GLY A 587 -16.29 -23.85 -20.60
CA GLY A 587 -16.59 -25.10 -21.29
C GLY A 587 -16.53 -26.35 -20.40
N GLU A 588 -16.42 -26.16 -19.08
CA GLU A 588 -16.40 -27.23 -18.07
C GLU A 588 -16.97 -26.73 -16.74
N SER A 589 -17.16 -27.63 -15.77
CA SER A 589 -17.57 -27.25 -14.42
C SER A 589 -16.58 -26.25 -13.83
N CYS A 590 -17.10 -25.13 -13.31
CA CYS A 590 -16.27 -24.03 -12.87
C CYS A 590 -15.46 -24.44 -11.64
N ARG A 591 -14.16 -24.23 -11.73
CA ARG A 591 -13.16 -24.49 -10.68
C ARG A 591 -12.43 -23.19 -10.37
N PRO A 592 -11.75 -23.08 -9.22
CA PRO A 592 -10.95 -21.90 -8.92
C PRO A 592 -9.98 -21.57 -10.05
N PHE A 593 -9.88 -20.29 -10.42
CA PHE A 593 -9.06 -19.87 -11.56
C PHE A 593 -8.42 -18.48 -11.37
N ALA A 594 -7.23 -18.31 -11.95
CA ALA A 594 -6.60 -17.01 -12.13
C ALA A 594 -7.33 -16.20 -13.20
N MET A 595 -7.82 -15.01 -12.84
CA MET A 595 -8.47 -14.12 -13.78
C MET A 595 -7.46 -13.29 -14.56
N THR A 596 -7.72 -13.13 -15.85
CA THR A 596 -6.97 -12.24 -16.75
C THR A 596 -7.61 -10.86 -16.85
N TYR A 597 -6.96 -9.93 -17.53
CA TYR A 597 -7.48 -8.58 -17.75
C TYR A 597 -7.02 -8.03 -19.10
N ARG A 598 -7.73 -7.04 -19.65
CA ARG A 598 -7.47 -6.34 -20.91
C ARG A 598 -7.49 -7.17 -22.20
N GLY A 599 -7.68 -8.49 -22.12
CA GLY A 599 -7.82 -9.35 -23.30
C GLY A 599 -6.54 -9.48 -24.13
N GLN A 600 -5.37 -9.21 -23.54
CA GLN A 600 -4.08 -9.32 -24.22
C GLN A 600 -3.33 -10.54 -23.72
N PHE A 601 -3.08 -11.51 -24.59
CA PHE A 601 -2.44 -12.76 -24.21
C PHE A 601 -1.78 -13.45 -25.41
N LEU A 602 -0.80 -14.29 -25.11
CA LEU A 602 -0.20 -15.23 -26.05
C LEU A 602 -0.65 -16.64 -25.67
N VAL A 603 -0.98 -17.44 -26.68
CA VAL A 603 -1.44 -18.81 -26.48
C VAL A 603 -0.87 -19.72 -27.57
N SER A 604 -0.60 -20.97 -27.21
CA SER A 604 -0.16 -21.98 -28.17
C SER A 604 -1.32 -22.52 -29.00
N LYS A 605 -0.98 -23.03 -30.18
CA LYS A 605 -1.89 -23.82 -31.00
C LYS A 605 -2.53 -24.97 -30.23
N ARG A 606 -1.74 -25.68 -29.41
CA ARG A 606 -2.19 -26.88 -28.69
C ARG A 606 -3.31 -26.53 -27.72
N ARG A 607 -3.17 -25.43 -26.98
CA ARG A 607 -4.22 -24.97 -26.03
C ARG A 607 -5.51 -24.57 -26.75
N ILE A 608 -5.41 -23.86 -27.89
CA ILE A 608 -6.59 -23.54 -28.70
C ILE A 608 -7.25 -24.85 -29.19
N GLN A 609 -6.46 -25.79 -29.71
CA GLN A 609 -6.99 -27.03 -30.27
C GLN A 609 -7.52 -28.00 -29.20
N ALA A 610 -7.03 -27.95 -27.98
CA ALA A 610 -7.49 -28.80 -26.88
C ALA A 610 -8.95 -28.52 -26.49
N ARG A 611 -9.44 -27.29 -26.69
CA ARG A 611 -10.82 -26.92 -26.35
C ARG A 611 -11.85 -27.30 -27.40
N GLY A 612 -11.43 -27.56 -28.64
CA GLY A 612 -12.37 -27.93 -29.70
C GLY A 612 -12.95 -26.71 -30.43
N ARG A 613 -13.05 -26.82 -31.77
CA ARG A 613 -13.60 -25.75 -32.63
C ARG A 613 -15.03 -25.35 -32.26
N ALA A 614 -15.85 -26.33 -31.88
CA ALA A 614 -17.25 -26.12 -31.53
C ALA A 614 -17.41 -25.16 -30.34
N HIS A 615 -16.53 -25.25 -29.34
CA HIS A 615 -16.57 -24.38 -28.17
C HIS A 615 -16.44 -22.90 -28.56
N TYR A 616 -15.47 -22.54 -29.42
CA TYR A 616 -15.32 -21.15 -29.89
C TYR A 616 -16.48 -20.68 -30.76
N GLN A 617 -17.09 -21.57 -31.54
CA GLN A 617 -18.29 -21.27 -32.32
C GLN A 617 -19.50 -21.01 -31.42
N ASP A 618 -19.62 -21.76 -30.32
CA ASP A 618 -20.69 -21.56 -29.34
C ASP A 618 -20.52 -20.25 -28.57
N LEU A 619 -19.29 -19.91 -28.14
CA LEU A 619 -18.99 -18.60 -27.54
C LEU A 619 -19.29 -17.45 -28.51
N MET A 620 -18.94 -17.61 -29.79
CA MET A 620 -19.27 -16.63 -30.82
C MET A 620 -20.79 -16.47 -30.96
N ARG A 621 -21.54 -17.56 -30.94
CA ARG A 621 -23.00 -17.53 -30.99
C ARG A 621 -23.58 -16.80 -29.78
N LEU A 622 -23.09 -17.10 -28.58
CA LEU A 622 -23.52 -16.43 -27.35
C LEU A 622 -23.33 -14.91 -27.43
N LEU A 623 -22.21 -14.44 -28.00
CA LEU A 623 -21.93 -13.01 -28.17
C LEU A 623 -22.71 -12.31 -29.29
N SER A 624 -23.13 -13.03 -30.33
CA SER A 624 -23.63 -12.44 -31.58
C SER A 624 -25.14 -12.61 -31.77
N ASP A 625 -25.75 -13.58 -31.10
CA ASP A 625 -27.19 -13.80 -31.14
C ASP A 625 -27.89 -12.89 -30.12
N ALA A 626 -28.55 -11.83 -30.59
CA ALA A 626 -29.31 -10.91 -29.74
C ALA A 626 -30.43 -11.57 -28.92
N GLN A 627 -30.82 -12.81 -29.24
CA GLN A 627 -31.82 -13.58 -28.48
C GLN A 627 -31.18 -14.52 -27.45
N SER A 628 -29.85 -14.54 -27.32
CA SER A 628 -29.17 -15.38 -26.34
C SER A 628 -29.46 -14.90 -24.91
N GLU A 629 -29.33 -15.82 -23.94
CA GLU A 629 -29.60 -15.52 -22.53
C GLU A 629 -28.68 -14.42 -21.96
N VAL A 630 -27.47 -14.26 -22.52
CA VAL A 630 -26.49 -13.24 -22.10
C VAL A 630 -26.80 -11.85 -22.67
N HIS A 631 -27.87 -11.73 -23.46
CA HIS A 631 -28.48 -10.47 -23.88
C HIS A 631 -29.89 -10.29 -23.30
N GLY A 632 -30.34 -11.24 -22.46
CA GLY A 632 -31.64 -11.17 -21.80
C GLY A 632 -31.65 -10.24 -20.60
N GLN A 633 -32.83 -9.70 -20.27
CA GLN A 633 -33.02 -8.77 -19.15
C GLN A 633 -32.45 -9.32 -17.82
N GLY A 634 -32.64 -10.62 -17.54
CA GLY A 634 -32.13 -11.25 -16.32
C GLY A 634 -30.60 -11.29 -16.21
N TYR A 635 -29.87 -11.18 -17.33
CA TYR A 635 -28.42 -11.05 -17.35
C TYR A 635 -27.98 -9.58 -17.37
N ILE A 636 -28.72 -8.70 -18.05
CA ILE A 636 -28.45 -7.25 -18.11
C ILE A 636 -28.74 -6.56 -16.77
N ASP A 637 -29.62 -7.11 -15.94
CA ASP A 637 -29.89 -6.56 -14.60
C ASP A 637 -28.82 -6.92 -13.56
N GLN A 638 -27.74 -7.60 -13.96
CA GLN A 638 -26.66 -7.90 -13.04
C GLN A 638 -26.03 -6.61 -12.47
N PRO A 639 -25.81 -6.57 -11.14
CA PRO A 639 -25.53 -5.34 -10.40
C PRO A 639 -24.11 -4.80 -10.58
N TRP A 640 -23.21 -5.56 -11.21
CA TRP A 640 -21.81 -5.19 -11.41
C TRP A 640 -21.56 -4.26 -12.61
N MET A 641 -22.57 -3.95 -13.44
CA MET A 641 -22.49 -2.90 -14.47
C MET A 641 -23.79 -2.08 -14.55
N PRO A 642 -24.11 -1.28 -13.51
CA PRO A 642 -25.31 -0.46 -13.54
C PRO A 642 -25.22 0.59 -14.66
N GLY A 643 -26.29 0.74 -15.43
CA GLY A 643 -26.43 1.79 -16.44
C GLY A 643 -25.67 1.58 -17.75
N LYS A 644 -24.97 0.45 -17.95
CA LYS A 644 -24.39 0.11 -19.26
C LYS A 644 -25.40 -0.62 -20.13
N SER A 645 -25.63 -0.10 -21.33
CA SER A 645 -26.41 -0.82 -22.36
C SER A 645 -25.65 -2.06 -22.80
N ASP A 646 -26.36 -3.16 -22.93
CA ASP A 646 -25.85 -4.36 -23.60
C ASP A 646 -26.29 -4.29 -25.07
N ILE A 647 -25.31 -4.25 -25.97
CA ILE A 647 -25.51 -4.18 -27.42
C ILE A 647 -24.45 -5.07 -28.08
N LEU A 648 -24.77 -5.63 -29.25
CA LEU A 648 -23.92 -6.63 -29.91
C LEU A 648 -22.50 -6.14 -30.23
N ASP A 649 -22.32 -4.83 -30.39
CA ASP A 649 -21.01 -4.23 -30.65
C ASP A 649 -20.16 -4.05 -29.40
N SER A 650 -20.74 -4.18 -28.21
CA SER A 650 -20.08 -4.03 -26.90
C SER A 650 -20.79 -4.90 -25.85
N PRO A 651 -20.89 -6.22 -26.11
CA PRO A 651 -21.70 -7.09 -25.29
C PRO A 651 -21.07 -7.28 -23.92
N ARG A 652 -21.91 -7.39 -22.89
CA ARG A 652 -21.43 -7.52 -21.51
C ARG A 652 -20.62 -8.80 -21.29
N LEU A 653 -20.98 -9.88 -21.98
CA LEU A 653 -20.22 -11.14 -21.98
C LEU A 653 -18.76 -10.95 -22.43
N GLY A 654 -18.46 -9.92 -23.23
CA GLY A 654 -17.09 -9.60 -23.62
C GLY A 654 -16.17 -9.30 -22.41
N PHE A 655 -16.71 -8.67 -21.37
CA PHE A 655 -15.96 -8.43 -20.12
C PHE A 655 -15.68 -9.73 -19.36
N THR A 656 -16.62 -10.68 -19.38
CA THR A 656 -16.42 -12.01 -18.80
C THR A 656 -15.32 -12.77 -19.53
N LEU A 657 -15.34 -12.77 -20.88
CA LEU A 657 -14.30 -13.41 -21.68
C LEU A 657 -12.90 -12.82 -21.44
N GLU A 658 -12.81 -11.49 -21.30
CA GLU A 658 -11.56 -10.79 -20.95
C GLU A 658 -10.88 -11.36 -19.68
N ARG A 659 -11.68 -11.83 -18.73
CA ARG A 659 -11.24 -12.34 -17.42
C ARG A 659 -11.03 -13.84 -17.37
N THR A 660 -11.65 -14.56 -18.29
CA THR A 660 -11.63 -16.03 -18.30
C THR A 660 -10.70 -16.60 -19.34
N TRP A 661 -9.98 -15.81 -20.16
CA TRP A 661 -9.09 -16.36 -21.18
C TRP A 661 -8.07 -17.37 -20.64
N GLY A 662 -7.50 -17.13 -19.47
CA GLY A 662 -6.64 -18.11 -18.80
C GLY A 662 -7.37 -19.43 -18.54
N ALA A 663 -8.53 -19.38 -17.88
CA ALA A 663 -9.35 -20.56 -17.61
C ALA A 663 -9.81 -21.28 -18.89
N VAL A 664 -10.26 -20.53 -19.90
CA VAL A 664 -10.61 -21.04 -21.24
C VAL A 664 -9.43 -21.77 -21.87
N MET A 665 -8.19 -21.35 -21.62
CA MET A 665 -6.99 -22.04 -22.14
C MET A 665 -6.43 -23.10 -21.17
N GLY A 666 -7.15 -23.41 -20.09
CA GLY A 666 -6.70 -24.39 -19.08
C GLY A 666 -5.48 -23.90 -18.29
N CYS A 667 -5.38 -22.59 -18.10
CA CYS A 667 -4.32 -21.90 -17.36
C CYS A 667 -4.95 -21.02 -16.27
N GLY A 668 -5.28 -21.63 -15.14
CA GLY A 668 -6.00 -21.00 -14.04
C GLY A 668 -5.31 -21.12 -12.68
N GLU A 669 -4.02 -21.42 -12.64
CA GLU A 669 -3.32 -21.76 -11.40
C GLU A 669 -3.12 -20.55 -10.47
N ARG A 670 -3.22 -20.79 -9.16
CA ARG A 670 -3.10 -19.76 -8.12
C ARG A 670 -1.77 -19.00 -8.17
N ARG A 671 -0.68 -19.73 -8.44
CA ARG A 671 0.69 -19.18 -8.53
C ARG A 671 0.82 -18.04 -9.54
N LEU A 672 0.03 -18.05 -10.62
CA LEU A 672 0.06 -16.98 -11.63
C LEU A 672 -0.29 -15.61 -11.04
N VAL A 673 -1.14 -15.61 -10.01
CA VAL A 673 -1.59 -14.41 -9.31
C VAL A 673 -0.66 -13.99 -8.18
N GLU A 674 -0.04 -14.97 -7.52
CA GLU A 674 0.72 -14.79 -6.28
C GLU A 674 2.23 -14.62 -6.53
N GLU A 675 2.78 -15.27 -7.55
CA GLU A 675 4.23 -15.33 -7.78
C GLU A 675 4.68 -14.51 -9.00
N CYS A 676 3.76 -14.14 -9.90
CA CYS A 676 4.12 -13.37 -11.09
C CYS A 676 4.56 -11.95 -10.72
N GLU A 677 5.78 -11.60 -11.11
CA GLU A 677 6.42 -10.35 -10.72
C GLU A 677 5.83 -9.12 -11.44
N SER A 678 5.85 -7.99 -10.74
CA SER A 678 5.58 -6.68 -11.33
C SER A 678 6.68 -6.30 -12.33
N MET A 679 6.35 -5.47 -13.33
CA MET A 679 7.34 -5.03 -14.32
C MET A 679 8.59 -4.38 -13.69
N PRO A 680 8.49 -3.47 -12.68
CA PRO A 680 9.67 -2.89 -12.05
C PRO A 680 10.54 -3.93 -11.33
N ALA A 681 9.93 -4.89 -10.65
CA ALA A 681 10.64 -5.95 -9.93
C ALA A 681 11.41 -6.84 -10.92
N GLY A 682 10.75 -7.29 -11.99
CA GLY A 682 11.36 -8.16 -12.99
C GLY A 682 12.41 -7.46 -13.85
N TRP A 683 12.20 -6.19 -14.24
CA TRP A 683 13.20 -5.42 -15.00
C TRP A 683 14.49 -5.21 -14.20
N LEU A 684 14.39 -4.86 -12.91
CA LEU A 684 15.57 -4.72 -12.04
C LEU A 684 16.19 -6.06 -11.70
N GLY A 685 15.39 -7.12 -11.52
CA GLY A 685 15.88 -8.49 -11.42
C GLY A 685 16.78 -8.87 -12.60
N GLY A 686 16.31 -8.60 -13.82
CA GLY A 686 17.06 -8.83 -15.06
C GLY A 686 18.35 -8.00 -15.14
N MET A 687 18.30 -6.71 -14.78
CA MET A 687 19.50 -5.85 -14.75
C MET A 687 20.54 -6.34 -13.74
N LEU A 688 20.10 -6.91 -12.62
CA LEU A 688 20.97 -7.51 -11.60
C LEU A 688 21.46 -8.92 -11.95
N GLY A 689 21.17 -9.40 -13.17
CA GLY A 689 21.63 -10.71 -13.64
C GLY A 689 20.95 -11.89 -12.97
N ARG A 690 19.80 -11.70 -12.31
CA ARG A 690 18.98 -12.83 -11.87
C ARG A 690 18.43 -13.51 -13.12
N LYS A 691 18.88 -14.73 -13.38
CA LYS A 691 18.17 -15.60 -14.32
C LYS A 691 16.75 -15.75 -13.80
N MET A 692 15.77 -15.62 -14.68
CA MET A 692 14.41 -16.07 -14.40
C MET A 692 14.48 -17.58 -14.24
N GLU A 693 14.71 -18.02 -13.00
CA GLU A 693 14.85 -19.44 -12.67
C GLU A 693 13.51 -20.17 -12.74
N ASP A 694 12.38 -19.46 -12.86
CA ASP A 694 11.05 -20.05 -12.88
C ASP A 694 10.12 -19.33 -13.87
N LEU A 695 10.13 -19.82 -15.12
CA LEU A 695 9.27 -19.33 -16.20
C LEU A 695 7.79 -19.56 -15.91
N GLU A 696 7.44 -20.50 -15.03
CA GLU A 696 6.07 -20.93 -14.80
C GLU A 696 5.31 -19.99 -13.84
N LYS A 697 6.01 -19.04 -13.21
CA LYS A 697 5.40 -18.06 -12.28
C LYS A 697 4.39 -17.14 -12.94
N CYS A 698 4.54 -16.86 -14.23
CA CYS A 698 3.70 -15.90 -14.97
C CYS A 698 2.93 -16.51 -16.15
N GLN A 699 3.10 -17.80 -16.43
CA GLN A 699 2.52 -18.48 -17.59
C GLN A 699 2.34 -19.97 -17.31
N CYS A 700 1.44 -20.59 -18.06
CA CYS A 700 1.38 -22.04 -18.13
C CYS A 700 2.17 -22.51 -19.34
N LEU A 701 3.06 -23.47 -19.12
CA LEU A 701 3.77 -24.14 -20.20
C LEU A 701 2.90 -25.28 -20.75
N ASP A 702 3.09 -25.60 -22.02
CA ASP A 702 2.67 -26.87 -22.59
C ASP A 702 3.74 -27.88 -22.21
N GLU A 703 3.40 -28.86 -21.37
CA GLU A 703 4.31 -29.96 -21.06
C GLU A 703 4.84 -30.57 -22.37
N GLY A 704 6.17 -30.74 -22.44
CA GLY A 704 6.89 -31.29 -23.58
C GLY A 704 6.60 -32.76 -23.83
#